data_AF-A0A3M1SLQ8-F1
#
_entry.id   AF-A0A3M1SLQ8-F1
#
_cell.length_a   1.000
_cell.length_b   1.000
_cell.length_c   1.000
_cell.angle_alpha   90.00
_cell.angle_beta   90.00
_cell.angle_gamma   90.00
#
_symmetry.space_group_name_H-M   'P 1'
#
loop_
_entity.id
_entity.type
_entity.pdbx_description
1 polymer ?
#
loop_
_entity_poly.entity_id
_entity_poly.type
_entity_poly.pdbx_seq_one_letter_code
_entity_poly.pdbx_strand_id
1 'polypeptide(L)'
;MTVSIFGIRHHGVGSARSLVRSLQQFQPDIILIEGPPDANDILPLAAHPEMKPPIALLVYVPGDSASLVDAVYYPFAEFSPEWQAMRYGLARQIPVRFADLPQAYRLCREEELEGTVTPSPLRRDPLGELAAAAGYSDGERWWEHMVEQRRESADLFAAILEAMAALRQALAEEGEEIDPLDARREAYLRQSIRQAQKEGFDRIAVVCGAWHAPALSQMPSASQDKAILAGLSKVRVKATWIPWTYGRLAAGSGYGAGVASPGWYRHLWEGGMGRWGDGDGIEGKNPLIHEADIAIRWMSRVAQLLREEGWDASSAQVIEAVRLAEALAALRDRSLPGLEELNEATQTVMCFGSDVPMRLIRDQLIVGDRLGSVPASTPKVPLDEDIQRWQKRLRLKPEPTERLVMLDLRKEKDKDRSHFLHRLSLLGIPWGKRQPVRGLGTFKETWQLRWKPEFAVAILEAAPWGNTLLAAATAYTRHRVEAASALPDLTALLDRSLLAELPDAIAPLMDRIDEIAALTSDVAHLMAALPPLANILRYGNVRQTDTTSVRHVVDGLVVRSCIGFPQVCYFVNEEVAADLLGKMVAFDRALSLLQNPQHGESWQETLHKLVETPGINGLLAGGSCRLLLDRQCFDPPEASRRMGLALSLASEPLEAAAWVEGF
;
A
#
# COMPACT_ATOMS: atom_id res chain seq x y z
N MET A 1 -10.53 32.85 31.55
CA MET A 1 -9.82 31.83 30.76
C MET A 1 -9.59 30.55 31.55
N THR A 2 -10.41 29.54 31.26
CA THR A 2 -10.32 28.17 31.77
C THR A 2 -9.87 27.27 30.63
N VAL A 3 -8.82 26.47 30.87
CA VAL A 3 -8.33 25.46 29.91
C VAL A 3 -8.67 24.08 30.45
N SER A 4 -9.35 23.26 29.66
CA SER A 4 -9.61 21.85 29.97
C SER A 4 -8.84 20.96 29.01
N ILE A 5 -8.07 20.02 29.55
CA ILE A 5 -7.22 19.11 28.79
C ILE A 5 -7.87 17.72 28.81
N PHE A 6 -8.08 17.17 27.64
CA PHE A 6 -8.69 15.86 27.41
C PHE A 6 -7.64 14.94 26.80
N GLY A 7 -6.95 14.19 27.67
CA GLY A 7 -6.00 13.16 27.27
C GLY A 7 -6.72 11.94 26.70
N ILE A 8 -6.47 11.64 25.43
CA ILE A 8 -7.17 10.59 24.67
C ILE A 8 -6.22 9.50 24.17
N ARG A 9 -6.83 8.42 23.71
CA ARG A 9 -6.26 7.48 22.77
C ARG A 9 -6.93 7.67 21.39
N HIS A 10 -6.15 7.67 20.31
CA HIS A 10 -6.54 8.13 18.97
C HIS A 10 -7.69 7.34 18.29
N HIS A 11 -8.05 6.16 18.82
CA HIS A 11 -9.14 5.33 18.34
C HIS A 11 -9.80 4.58 19.51
N GLY A 12 -11.04 4.94 19.87
CA GLY A 12 -11.73 4.31 21.00
C GLY A 12 -13.17 4.81 21.13
N VAL A 13 -14.13 3.88 21.23
CA VAL A 13 -15.57 4.19 21.31
C VAL A 13 -15.94 4.87 22.62
N GLY A 14 -15.46 4.35 23.74
CA GLY A 14 -15.67 4.93 25.07
C GLY A 14 -14.88 6.22 25.27
N SER A 15 -13.65 6.30 24.74
CA SER A 15 -12.88 7.56 24.70
C SER A 15 -13.63 8.64 23.91
N ALA A 16 -14.12 8.32 22.71
CA ALA A 16 -14.84 9.25 21.86
C ALA A 16 -16.14 9.71 22.50
N ARG A 17 -16.93 8.79 23.07
CA ARG A 17 -18.16 9.08 23.83
C ARG A 17 -17.88 10.00 25.01
N SER A 18 -16.85 9.70 25.80
CA SER A 18 -16.52 10.45 27.01
C SER A 18 -16.08 11.87 26.68
N LEU A 19 -15.23 12.03 25.66
CA LEU A 19 -14.78 13.34 25.19
C LEU A 19 -15.96 14.21 24.78
N VAL A 20 -16.84 13.64 23.96
CA VAL A 20 -18.07 14.24 23.49
C VAL A 20 -18.94 14.78 24.62
N ARG A 21 -19.17 13.96 25.66
CA ARG A 21 -19.95 14.35 26.84
C ARG A 21 -19.24 15.44 27.63
N SER A 22 -17.93 15.34 27.79
CA SER A 22 -17.13 16.37 28.44
C SER A 22 -17.15 17.70 27.68
N LEU A 23 -17.15 17.70 26.35
CA LEU A 23 -17.28 18.91 25.53
C LEU A 23 -18.68 19.54 25.68
N GLN A 24 -19.75 18.74 25.77
CA GLN A 24 -21.09 19.25 26.05
C GLN A 24 -21.19 19.92 27.42
N GLN A 25 -20.61 19.31 28.45
CA GLN A 25 -20.60 19.86 29.80
C GLN A 25 -19.70 21.10 29.90
N PHE A 26 -18.52 21.05 29.28
CA PHE A 26 -17.54 22.13 29.32
C PHE A 26 -17.85 23.28 28.36
N GLN A 27 -18.74 23.11 27.38
CA GLN A 27 -19.16 24.09 26.35
C GLN A 27 -18.01 25.05 25.93
N PRO A 28 -16.97 24.53 25.26
CA PRO A 28 -15.84 25.34 24.87
C PRO A 28 -16.22 26.41 23.85
N ASP A 29 -15.49 27.53 23.85
CA ASP A 29 -15.54 28.55 22.80
C ASP A 29 -14.44 28.36 21.74
N ILE A 30 -13.49 27.46 21.97
CA ILE A 30 -12.54 26.93 20.97
C ILE A 30 -12.10 25.51 21.33
N ILE A 31 -11.86 24.69 20.31
CA ILE A 31 -11.32 23.34 20.45
C ILE A 31 -9.97 23.26 19.73
N LEU A 32 -8.91 22.97 20.48
CA LEU A 32 -7.57 22.69 19.97
C LEU A 32 -7.38 21.17 19.95
N ILE A 33 -6.98 20.62 18.80
CA ILE A 33 -6.82 19.18 18.59
C ILE A 33 -5.37 18.90 18.23
N GLU A 34 -4.72 17.95 18.91
CA GLU A 34 -3.41 17.44 18.52
C GLU A 34 -3.48 16.87 17.10
N GLY A 35 -2.80 17.56 16.19
CA GLY A 35 -2.81 17.27 14.76
C GLY A 35 -2.03 18.35 14.02
N PRO A 36 -1.73 18.17 12.73
CA PRO A 36 -0.81 19.03 12.01
C PRO A 36 -1.48 20.38 11.67
N PRO A 37 -0.97 21.52 12.16
CA PRO A 37 -1.51 22.83 11.82
C PRO A 37 -1.48 23.13 10.31
N ASP A 38 -0.61 22.45 9.56
CA ASP A 38 -0.50 22.50 8.09
C ASP A 38 -1.81 22.13 7.37
N ALA A 39 -2.76 21.50 8.07
CA ALA A 39 -4.04 21.06 7.54
C ALA A 39 -5.24 21.91 7.97
N ASN A 40 -5.04 23.01 8.69
CA ASN A 40 -6.14 23.85 9.19
C ASN A 40 -7.06 24.36 8.07
N ASP A 41 -6.52 24.67 6.89
CA ASP A 41 -7.30 25.18 5.75
C ASP A 41 -8.31 24.16 5.19
N ILE A 42 -8.03 22.86 5.34
CA ILE A 42 -8.90 21.77 4.86
C ILE A 42 -9.71 21.11 5.98
N LEU A 43 -9.52 21.54 7.23
CA LEU A 43 -10.27 21.06 8.39
C LEU A 43 -11.81 21.18 8.19
N PRO A 44 -12.36 22.28 7.63
CA PRO A 44 -13.81 22.41 7.45
C PRO A 44 -14.46 21.29 6.61
N LEU A 45 -13.69 20.61 5.74
CA LEU A 45 -14.19 19.49 4.94
C LEU A 45 -14.63 18.30 5.81
N ALA A 46 -14.17 18.19 7.06
CA ALA A 46 -14.64 17.18 8.01
C ALA A 46 -16.15 17.29 8.29
N ALA A 47 -16.76 18.47 8.09
CA ALA A 47 -18.20 18.67 8.21
C ALA A 47 -19.01 18.11 7.02
N HIS A 48 -18.37 17.86 5.87
CA HIS A 48 -19.07 17.52 4.63
C HIS A 48 -19.80 16.15 4.71
N PRO A 49 -21.05 16.01 4.21
CA PRO A 49 -21.81 14.76 4.31
C PRO A 49 -21.19 13.54 3.60
N GLU A 50 -20.45 13.78 2.52
CA GLU A 50 -19.72 12.73 1.78
C GLU A 50 -18.40 12.31 2.43
N MET A 51 -17.95 13.03 3.47
CA MET A 51 -16.75 12.69 4.24
C MET A 51 -17.08 11.54 5.21
N LYS A 52 -16.74 10.31 4.83
CA LYS A 52 -17.08 9.09 5.59
C LYS A 52 -15.83 8.33 5.97
N PRO A 53 -15.49 8.26 7.27
CA PRO A 53 -14.37 7.44 7.74
C PRO A 53 -14.55 5.94 7.41
N PRO A 54 -13.45 5.15 7.32
CA PRO A 54 -12.07 5.53 7.62
C PRO A 54 -11.43 6.44 6.56
N ILE A 55 -10.87 7.56 6.99
CA ILE A 55 -10.15 8.53 6.14
C ILE A 55 -8.80 8.83 6.78
N ALA A 56 -7.87 9.40 6.04
CA ALA A 56 -6.64 9.93 6.60
C ALA A 56 -6.40 11.34 6.11
N LEU A 57 -5.87 12.17 7.01
CA LEU A 57 -5.26 13.42 6.64
C LEU A 57 -3.83 13.13 6.22
N LEU A 58 -3.50 13.50 4.98
CA LEU A 58 -2.19 13.30 4.37
C LEU A 58 -1.46 14.64 4.35
N VAL A 59 -0.26 14.69 4.92
CA VAL A 59 0.67 15.81 4.78
C VAL A 59 1.93 15.35 4.07
N TYR A 60 2.34 16.04 3.02
CA TYR A 60 3.44 15.63 2.14
C TYR A 60 4.22 16.83 1.60
N VAL A 61 5.47 16.58 1.18
CA VAL A 61 6.30 17.55 0.46
C VAL A 61 6.00 17.46 -1.04
N PRO A 62 5.53 18.53 -1.71
CA PRO A 62 5.22 18.49 -3.13
C PRO A 62 6.48 18.56 -3.99
N GLY A 63 6.59 17.66 -4.98
CA GLY A 63 7.54 17.80 -6.10
C GLY A 63 8.93 17.20 -5.91
N ASP A 64 9.23 16.54 -4.78
CA ASP A 64 10.44 15.73 -4.66
C ASP A 64 10.14 14.27 -5.03
N SER A 65 10.87 13.75 -6.00
CA SER A 65 10.61 12.45 -6.65
C SER A 65 11.28 11.28 -5.93
N ALA A 66 12.01 11.57 -4.85
CA ALA A 66 12.80 10.60 -4.12
C ALA A 66 12.02 9.98 -2.95
N SER A 67 11.19 8.99 -3.29
CA SER A 67 10.64 7.93 -2.44
C SER A 67 9.39 8.26 -1.59
N LEU A 68 8.57 7.21 -1.41
CA LEU A 68 7.40 7.02 -0.54
C LEU A 68 7.60 7.40 0.96
N VAL A 69 8.70 8.07 1.32
CA VAL A 69 9.19 8.28 2.69
C VAL A 69 8.80 9.64 3.27
N ASP A 70 8.47 10.66 2.46
CA ASP A 70 8.22 12.04 2.96
C ASP A 70 6.74 12.43 3.04
N ALA A 71 5.92 11.52 3.57
CA ALA A 71 4.52 11.77 3.85
C ALA A 71 4.10 11.20 5.20
N VAL A 72 3.25 11.93 5.92
CA VAL A 72 2.66 11.48 7.18
C VAL A 72 1.15 11.37 7.03
N TYR A 73 0.62 10.29 7.57
CA TYR A 73 -0.81 9.98 7.58
C TYR A 73 -1.34 10.08 9.01
N TYR A 74 -2.41 10.84 9.18
CA TYR A 74 -3.20 10.88 10.40
C TYR A 74 -4.55 10.23 10.12
N PRO A 75 -4.69 8.93 10.42
CA PRO A 75 -5.91 8.21 10.14
C PRO A 75 -7.01 8.57 11.16
N PHE A 76 -8.26 8.57 10.71
CA PHE A 76 -9.44 8.82 11.52
C PHE A 76 -10.51 7.78 11.21
N ALA A 77 -11.20 7.33 12.25
CA ALA A 77 -12.39 6.49 12.17
C ALA A 77 -13.61 7.22 12.76
N GLU A 78 -14.82 6.67 12.56
CA GLU A 78 -16.02 7.23 13.20
C GLU A 78 -15.88 7.26 14.73
N PHE A 79 -15.14 6.32 15.31
CA PHE A 79 -14.86 6.20 16.74
C PHE A 79 -13.52 6.85 17.16
N SER A 80 -12.92 7.73 16.34
CA SER A 80 -11.80 8.57 16.80
C SER A 80 -12.31 9.74 17.63
N PRO A 81 -11.81 9.95 18.87
CA PRO A 81 -12.22 11.10 19.68
C PRO A 81 -11.97 12.44 18.99
N GLU A 82 -10.84 12.60 18.30
CA GLU A 82 -10.47 13.80 17.55
C GLU A 82 -11.41 14.04 16.38
N TRP A 83 -11.82 12.97 15.69
CA TRP A 83 -12.84 13.05 14.64
C TRP A 83 -14.17 13.54 15.22
N GLN A 84 -14.57 13.03 16.37
CA GLN A 84 -15.78 13.49 17.07
C GLN A 84 -15.65 14.93 17.55
N ALA A 85 -14.48 15.36 18.04
CA ALA A 85 -14.22 16.74 18.44
C ALA A 85 -14.31 17.72 17.25
N MET A 86 -13.72 17.36 16.11
CA MET A 86 -13.85 18.13 14.86
C MET A 86 -15.32 18.25 14.44
N ARG A 87 -16.05 17.12 14.39
CA ARG A 87 -17.48 17.09 14.03
C ARG A 87 -18.34 17.90 15.00
N TYR A 88 -18.06 17.80 16.31
CA TYR A 88 -18.78 18.53 17.36
C TYR A 88 -18.60 20.04 17.21
N GLY A 89 -17.36 20.50 17.07
CA GLY A 89 -17.05 21.93 16.95
C GLY A 89 -17.62 22.53 15.67
N LEU A 90 -17.38 21.89 14.52
CA LEU A 90 -17.88 22.35 13.23
C LEU A 90 -19.41 22.40 13.16
N ALA A 91 -20.10 21.39 13.72
CA ALA A 91 -21.57 21.38 13.74
C ALA A 91 -22.16 22.51 14.60
N ARG A 92 -21.44 22.99 15.61
CA ARG A 92 -21.84 24.05 16.54
C ARG A 92 -21.21 25.40 16.22
N GLN A 93 -20.49 25.52 15.11
CA GLN A 93 -19.74 26.71 14.72
C GLN A 93 -18.72 27.18 15.77
N ILE A 94 -18.23 26.26 16.62
CA ILE A 94 -17.13 26.50 17.54
C ILE A 94 -15.84 26.42 16.72
N PRO A 95 -14.93 27.42 16.79
CA PRO A 95 -13.62 27.35 16.17
C PRO A 95 -12.88 26.07 16.55
N VAL A 96 -12.37 25.35 15.55
CA VAL A 96 -11.54 24.16 15.73
C VAL A 96 -10.21 24.39 15.03
N ARG A 97 -9.10 24.07 15.70
CA ARG A 97 -7.75 24.16 15.13
C ARG A 97 -6.92 22.94 15.48
N PHE A 98 -6.14 22.48 14.51
CA PHE A 98 -5.02 21.61 14.77
C PHE A 98 -3.91 22.38 15.49
N ALA A 99 -3.38 21.78 16.55
CA ALA A 99 -2.36 22.31 17.43
C ALA A 99 -1.35 21.20 17.73
N ASP A 100 -0.24 21.17 17.02
CA ASP A 100 0.91 20.29 17.26
C ASP A 100 2.10 20.85 16.45
N LEU A 101 3.31 20.32 16.64
CA LEU A 101 4.47 20.73 15.83
C LEU A 101 4.17 20.54 14.34
N PRO A 102 4.25 21.61 13.51
CA PRO A 102 3.99 21.52 12.08
C PRO A 102 4.87 20.48 11.38
N GLN A 103 4.27 19.74 10.45
CA GLN A 103 4.97 18.75 9.64
C GLN A 103 5.99 19.40 8.71
N ALA A 104 5.85 20.69 8.40
CA ALA A 104 6.88 21.47 7.72
C ALA A 104 8.26 21.39 8.39
N TYR A 105 8.32 21.24 9.72
CA TYR A 105 9.58 21.05 10.45
C TYR A 105 10.01 19.59 10.47
N ARG A 106 9.05 18.66 10.58
CA ARG A 106 9.33 17.21 10.72
C ARG A 106 9.74 16.54 9.42
N LEU A 107 9.23 17.02 8.29
CA LEU A 107 9.55 16.53 6.95
C LEU A 107 10.76 17.24 6.34
N CYS A 108 11.35 18.21 7.05
CA CYS A 108 12.57 18.87 6.60
C CYS A 108 13.76 17.94 6.87
N ARG A 109 14.38 17.40 5.81
CA ARG A 109 15.63 16.65 5.92
C ARG A 109 16.79 17.63 6.12
N GLU A 110 17.47 17.55 7.25
CA GLU A 110 18.81 18.12 7.39
C GLU A 110 19.82 17.02 7.02
N GLU A 111 20.73 17.29 6.09
CA GLU A 111 21.87 16.41 5.78
C GLU A 111 22.89 16.33 6.94
N GLU A 112 22.64 17.00 8.07
CA GLU A 112 23.51 17.05 9.25
C GLU A 112 23.01 16.20 10.42
N LEU A 113 22.82 14.89 10.24
CA LEU A 113 22.77 13.93 11.37
C LEU A 113 23.38 12.56 10.98
N GLU A 114 24.51 12.55 10.26
CA GLU A 114 25.49 11.46 10.40
C GLU A 114 26.22 11.63 11.74
N GLY A 115 25.51 11.30 12.83
CA GLY A 115 25.98 11.49 14.19
C GLY A 115 24.94 10.98 15.18
N THR A 116 24.90 9.66 15.34
CA THR A 116 24.18 8.96 16.43
C THR A 116 22.70 9.33 16.60
N VAL A 117 21.85 8.86 15.69
CA VAL A 117 20.51 8.43 16.10
C VAL A 117 20.37 6.97 15.70
N THR A 118 20.95 6.09 16.50
CA THR A 118 20.37 4.75 16.63
C THR A 118 18.90 4.97 17.00
N PRO A 119 17.93 4.45 16.23
CA PRO A 119 16.54 4.51 16.66
C PRO A 119 16.49 3.85 18.03
N SER A 120 16.19 4.62 19.08
CA SER A 120 16.20 4.10 20.45
C SER A 120 15.27 2.88 20.49
N PRO A 121 15.83 1.67 20.64
CA PRO A 121 15.03 0.47 20.70
C PRO A 121 14.41 0.46 22.09
N LEU A 122 13.09 0.54 22.13
CA LEU A 122 12.22 0.59 23.33
C LEU A 122 11.90 2.01 23.82
N ARG A 123 11.05 2.72 23.09
CA ARG A 123 10.11 3.64 23.74
C ARG A 123 9.20 2.76 24.60
N ARG A 124 9.34 2.78 25.93
CA ARG A 124 8.45 2.06 26.84
C ARG A 124 7.01 2.49 26.53
N ASP A 125 6.11 1.53 26.32
CA ASP A 125 4.70 1.82 26.06
C ASP A 125 4.06 2.33 27.36
N PRO A 126 3.65 3.60 27.45
CA PRO A 126 3.09 4.15 28.68
C PRO A 126 1.83 3.40 29.15
N LEU A 127 1.05 2.86 28.20
CA LEU A 127 -0.12 2.05 28.53
C LEU A 127 0.29 0.67 29.05
N GLY A 128 1.35 0.08 28.47
CA GLY A 128 1.95 -1.16 28.91
C GLY A 128 2.46 -1.10 30.36
N GLU A 129 3.11 -0.01 30.76
CA GLU A 129 3.59 0.18 32.14
C GLU A 129 2.45 0.28 33.15
N LEU A 130 1.42 1.08 32.83
CA LEU A 130 0.22 1.19 33.66
C LEU A 130 -0.52 -0.16 33.76
N ALA A 131 -0.59 -0.90 32.66
CA ALA A 131 -1.16 -2.23 32.63
C ALA A 131 -0.38 -3.21 33.51
N ALA A 132 0.94 -3.26 33.39
CA ALA A 132 1.79 -4.11 34.20
C ALA A 132 1.63 -3.81 35.70
N ALA A 133 1.62 -2.53 36.07
CA ALA A 133 1.36 -2.10 37.45
C ALA A 133 -0.04 -2.51 37.96
N ALA A 134 -1.03 -2.56 37.07
CA ALA A 134 -2.39 -3.01 37.35
C ALA A 134 -2.57 -4.55 37.25
N GLY A 135 -1.51 -5.32 36.97
CA GLY A 135 -1.57 -6.78 36.84
C GLY A 135 -2.08 -7.30 35.49
N TYR A 136 -2.12 -6.44 34.47
CA TYR A 136 -2.47 -6.81 33.09
C TYR A 136 -1.21 -7.14 32.30
N SER A 137 -1.33 -8.12 31.40
CA SER A 137 -0.25 -8.51 30.48
C SER A 137 -0.13 -7.61 29.25
N ASP A 138 -1.06 -6.68 29.05
CA ASP A 138 -1.24 -5.93 27.81
C ASP A 138 -1.91 -4.56 28.07
N GLY A 139 -1.25 -3.48 27.61
CA GLY A 139 -1.71 -2.09 27.70
C GLY A 139 -3.08 -1.88 27.07
N GLU A 140 -3.32 -2.57 25.96
CA GLU A 140 -4.56 -2.51 25.21
C GLU A 140 -5.75 -3.06 26.00
N ARG A 141 -5.56 -4.21 26.67
CA ARG A 141 -6.59 -4.83 27.51
C ARG A 141 -6.93 -3.97 28.71
N TRP A 142 -5.91 -3.40 29.34
CA TRP A 142 -6.11 -2.50 30.47
C TRP A 142 -6.91 -1.26 30.05
N TRP A 143 -6.56 -0.64 28.92
CA TRP A 143 -7.27 0.51 28.39
C TRP A 143 -8.72 0.19 28.01
N GLU A 144 -8.95 -0.94 27.33
CA GLU A 144 -10.29 -1.39 26.93
C GLU A 144 -11.20 -1.52 28.16
N HIS A 145 -10.70 -2.12 29.24
CA HIS A 145 -11.47 -2.29 30.46
C HIS A 145 -11.66 -0.98 31.23
N MET A 146 -10.60 -0.23 31.48
CA MET A 146 -10.63 0.94 32.38
C MET A 146 -11.26 2.18 31.73
N VAL A 147 -11.19 2.29 30.40
CA VAL A 147 -11.61 3.48 29.65
C VAL A 147 -12.75 3.17 28.69
N GLU A 148 -12.59 2.19 27.79
CA GLU A 148 -13.54 1.98 26.71
C GLU A 148 -14.89 1.42 27.19
N GLN A 149 -14.86 0.50 28.17
CA GLN A 149 -16.06 -0.11 28.77
C GLN A 149 -16.68 0.73 29.89
N ARG A 150 -16.04 1.84 30.30
CA ARG A 150 -16.50 2.64 31.45
C ARG A 150 -17.79 3.41 31.14
N ARG A 151 -18.84 3.19 31.93
CA ARG A 151 -20.17 3.84 31.77
C ARG A 151 -20.19 5.28 32.27
N GLU A 152 -19.53 5.54 33.40
CA GLU A 152 -19.45 6.87 34.01
C GLU A 152 -18.16 7.57 33.60
N SER A 153 -18.30 8.62 32.81
CA SER A 153 -17.18 9.42 32.30
C SER A 153 -16.83 10.63 33.18
N ALA A 154 -17.54 10.82 34.30
CA ALA A 154 -17.21 11.88 35.25
C ALA A 154 -15.79 11.62 35.77
N ASP A 155 -14.94 12.64 35.66
CA ASP A 155 -13.53 12.63 36.07
C ASP A 155 -12.59 11.68 35.31
N LEU A 156 -13.04 11.03 34.22
CA LEU A 156 -12.19 10.12 33.42
C LEU A 156 -10.88 10.79 32.97
N PHE A 157 -10.97 11.98 32.37
CA PHE A 157 -9.80 12.70 31.87
C PHE A 157 -8.90 13.22 32.98
N ALA A 158 -9.45 13.52 34.16
CA ALA A 158 -8.66 13.89 35.32
C ALA A 158 -7.86 12.67 35.84
N ALA A 159 -8.48 11.49 35.90
CA ALA A 159 -7.81 10.25 36.26
C ALA A 159 -6.72 9.85 35.25
N ILE A 160 -6.98 10.00 33.94
CA ILE A 160 -5.97 9.76 32.90
C ILE A 160 -4.79 10.73 33.05
N LEU A 161 -5.08 12.01 33.30
CA LEU A 161 -4.05 13.03 33.52
C LEU A 161 -3.17 12.69 34.74
N GLU A 162 -3.79 12.29 35.85
CA GLU A 162 -3.09 11.87 37.07
C GLU A 162 -2.21 10.64 36.82
N ALA A 163 -2.75 9.60 36.17
CA ALA A 163 -2.00 8.39 35.85
C ALA A 163 -0.78 8.68 34.96
N MET A 164 -0.94 9.50 33.94
CA MET A 164 0.15 9.89 33.04
C MET A 164 1.17 10.80 33.74
N ALA A 165 0.74 11.68 34.64
CA ALA A 165 1.64 12.51 35.43
C ALA A 165 2.49 11.66 36.39
N ALA A 166 1.87 10.70 37.09
CA ALA A 166 2.56 9.77 37.98
C ALA A 166 3.59 8.93 37.23
N LEU A 167 3.24 8.40 36.05
CA LEU A 167 4.16 7.64 35.21
C LEU A 167 5.35 8.49 34.75
N ARG A 168 5.10 9.72 34.28
CA ARG A 168 6.18 10.64 33.87
C ARG A 168 7.12 10.99 35.03
N GLN A 169 6.56 11.15 36.24
CA GLN A 169 7.38 11.38 37.43
C GLN A 169 8.26 10.16 37.74
N ALA A 170 7.71 8.96 37.74
CA ALA A 170 8.47 7.74 37.99
C ALA A 170 9.62 7.55 36.97
N LEU A 171 9.36 7.78 35.69
CA LEU A 171 10.39 7.69 34.64
C LEU A 171 11.46 8.77 34.80
N ALA A 172 11.08 9.99 35.19
CA ALA A 172 12.05 11.05 35.48
C ALA A 172 12.93 10.73 36.71
N GLU A 173 12.38 10.07 37.73
CA GLU A 173 13.13 9.58 38.91
C GLU A 173 14.10 8.45 38.55
N GLU A 174 13.78 7.64 37.52
CA GLU A 174 14.68 6.65 36.91
C GLU A 174 15.75 7.29 36.00
N GLY A 175 15.69 8.60 35.77
CA GLY A 175 16.64 9.34 34.92
C GLY A 175 16.29 9.32 33.43
N GLU A 176 15.08 8.90 33.04
CA GLU A 176 14.62 9.05 31.66
C GLU A 176 14.26 10.51 31.37
N GLU A 177 14.87 11.07 30.32
CA GLU A 177 14.55 12.40 29.81
C GLU A 177 13.40 12.35 28.80
N ILE A 178 12.64 13.45 28.71
CA ILE A 178 11.60 13.61 27.69
C ILE A 178 12.27 13.64 26.32
N ASP A 179 11.77 12.83 25.40
CA ASP A 179 12.23 12.79 24.02
C ASP A 179 12.24 14.21 23.39
N PRO A 180 13.32 14.62 22.71
CA PRO A 180 13.43 15.97 22.14
C PRO A 180 12.31 16.33 21.16
N LEU A 181 11.75 15.36 20.42
CA LEU A 181 10.62 15.61 19.53
C LEU A 181 9.35 15.83 20.34
N ASP A 182 9.07 15.02 21.37
CA ASP A 182 7.95 15.26 22.28
C ASP A 182 8.06 16.65 22.96
N ALA A 183 9.24 17.03 23.44
CA ALA A 183 9.46 18.35 24.03
C ALA A 183 9.11 19.51 23.07
N ARG A 184 9.46 19.38 21.78
CA ARG A 184 9.10 20.34 20.73
C ARG A 184 7.59 20.36 20.45
N ARG A 185 6.94 19.19 20.41
CA ARG A 185 5.48 19.06 20.22
C ARG A 185 4.72 19.71 21.37
N GLU A 186 5.10 19.39 22.61
CA GLU A 186 4.52 19.97 23.82
C GLU A 186 4.71 21.49 23.88
N ALA A 187 5.89 22.00 23.50
CA ALA A 187 6.15 23.44 23.44
C ALA A 187 5.22 24.15 22.44
N TYR A 188 4.98 23.53 21.27
CA TYR A 188 4.06 24.07 20.26
C TYR A 188 2.60 24.02 20.71
N LEU A 189 2.16 22.93 21.33
CA LEU A 189 0.84 22.79 21.94
C LEU A 189 0.60 23.92 22.97
N ARG A 190 1.55 24.14 23.89
CA ARG A 190 1.48 25.24 24.87
C ARG A 190 1.45 26.62 24.21
N GLN A 191 2.20 26.84 23.13
CA GLN A 191 2.11 28.10 22.37
C GLN A 191 0.72 28.29 21.74
N SER A 192 0.11 27.23 21.22
CA SER A 192 -1.23 27.27 20.65
C SER A 192 -2.30 27.63 21.70
N ILE A 193 -2.18 27.10 22.92
CA ILE A 193 -3.03 27.46 24.05
C ILE A 193 -2.88 28.96 24.39
N ARG A 194 -1.64 29.45 24.53
CA ARG A 194 -1.39 30.88 24.81
C ARG A 194 -1.90 31.79 23.70
N GLN A 195 -1.81 31.35 22.45
CA GLN A 195 -2.33 32.09 21.30
C GLN A 195 -3.85 32.20 21.35
N ALA A 196 -4.57 31.11 21.66
CA ALA A 196 -6.01 31.13 21.85
C ALA A 196 -6.43 32.05 23.02
N GLN A 197 -5.71 32.00 24.15
CA GLN A 197 -5.92 32.92 25.27
C GLN A 197 -5.76 34.38 24.85
N LYS A 198 -4.70 34.70 24.09
CA LYS A 198 -4.44 36.06 23.59
C LYS A 198 -5.52 36.56 22.62
N GLU A 199 -6.12 35.66 21.85
CA GLU A 199 -7.23 35.97 20.95
C GLU A 199 -8.56 36.21 21.69
N GLY A 200 -8.60 36.00 23.01
CA GLY A 200 -9.76 36.29 23.86
C GLY A 200 -10.68 35.10 24.10
N PHE A 201 -10.26 33.88 23.77
CA PHE A 201 -11.02 32.68 24.10
C PHE A 201 -10.93 32.37 25.60
N ASP A 202 -12.08 32.15 26.23
CA ASP A 202 -12.24 31.95 27.66
C ASP A 202 -12.41 30.49 28.06
N ARG A 203 -12.97 29.63 27.22
CA ARG A 203 -13.24 28.20 27.51
C ARG A 203 -12.55 27.32 26.47
N ILE A 204 -11.25 27.11 26.66
CA ILE A 204 -10.40 26.39 25.71
C ILE A 204 -10.42 24.90 26.02
N ALA A 205 -10.92 24.09 25.09
CA ALA A 205 -10.79 22.63 25.13
C ALA A 205 -9.53 22.19 24.36
N VAL A 206 -8.70 21.36 24.97
CA VAL A 206 -7.50 20.79 24.33
C VAL A 206 -7.66 19.28 24.27
N VAL A 207 -7.65 18.70 23.08
CA VAL A 207 -7.75 17.26 22.83
C VAL A 207 -6.38 16.78 22.36
N CYS A 208 -5.69 16.00 23.17
CA CYS A 208 -4.34 15.52 22.87
C CYS A 208 -4.15 14.07 23.31
N GLY A 209 -3.13 13.39 22.80
CA GLY A 209 -2.71 12.10 23.29
C GLY A 209 -2.45 12.15 24.80
N ALA A 210 -2.89 11.12 25.51
CA ALA A 210 -2.84 11.07 26.97
C ALA A 210 -1.45 11.35 27.54
N TRP A 211 -0.40 10.89 26.86
CA TRP A 211 1.01 11.13 27.22
C TRP A 211 1.39 12.61 27.31
N HIS A 212 0.85 13.45 26.42
CA HIS A 212 1.18 14.89 26.35
C HIS A 212 0.39 15.72 27.37
N ALA A 213 -0.74 15.20 27.88
CA ALA A 213 -1.65 15.95 28.72
C ALA A 213 -0.99 16.58 29.98
N PRO A 214 -0.12 15.89 30.76
CA PRO A 214 0.56 16.47 31.91
C PRO A 214 1.39 17.72 31.57
N ALA A 215 2.04 17.71 30.41
CA ALA A 215 2.89 18.81 29.95
C ALA A 215 2.11 20.06 29.52
N LEU A 216 0.79 19.94 29.35
CA LEU A 216 -0.10 21.06 29.04
C LEU A 216 -0.76 21.64 30.29
N SER A 217 -0.82 20.87 31.39
CA SER A 217 -1.25 21.37 32.70
C SER A 217 -0.19 22.25 33.36
N GLN A 218 1.09 21.99 33.08
CA GLN A 218 2.20 22.82 33.50
C GLN A 218 2.58 23.81 32.39
N MET A 219 2.42 25.11 32.65
CA MET A 219 2.68 26.16 31.66
C MET A 219 3.96 26.93 32.01
N PRO A 220 5.16 26.51 31.55
CA PRO A 220 6.40 27.26 31.70
C PRO A 220 6.33 28.65 31.04
N SER A 221 7.39 29.44 31.13
CA SER A 221 7.41 30.75 30.47
C SER A 221 7.37 30.63 28.95
N ALA A 222 6.75 31.60 28.27
CA ALA A 222 6.72 31.62 26.80
C ALA A 222 8.12 31.73 26.17
N SER A 223 9.11 32.22 26.92
CA SER A 223 10.51 32.29 26.47
C SER A 223 11.15 30.92 26.38
N GLN A 224 10.87 30.02 27.33
CA GLN A 224 11.38 28.65 27.32
C GLN A 224 10.86 27.86 26.12
N ASP A 225 9.55 27.89 25.86
CA ASP A 225 8.97 27.20 24.70
C ASP A 225 9.52 27.78 23.37
N LYS A 226 9.78 29.09 23.30
CA LYS A 226 10.42 29.70 22.13
C LYS A 226 11.86 29.23 21.93
N ALA A 227 12.62 29.01 23.00
CA ALA A 227 13.97 28.49 22.93
C ALA A 227 14.00 27.04 22.41
N ILE A 228 13.05 26.19 22.84
CA ILE A 228 12.91 24.80 22.36
C ILE A 228 12.61 24.74 20.85
N LEU A 229 11.82 25.70 20.35
CA LEU A 229 11.41 25.76 18.94
C LEU A 229 12.35 26.60 18.06
N ALA A 230 13.42 27.17 18.63
CA ALA A 230 14.38 27.97 17.87
C ALA A 230 15.26 27.08 16.97
N GLY A 231 15.67 27.62 15.82
CA GLY A 231 16.62 26.95 14.92
C GLY A 231 16.05 25.81 14.06
N LEU A 232 14.74 25.56 14.08
CA LEU A 232 14.13 24.51 13.26
C LEU A 232 14.04 24.91 11.78
N SER A 233 14.66 24.10 10.91
CA SER A 233 14.52 24.20 9.45
C SER A 233 13.13 23.78 8.99
N LYS A 234 12.62 24.42 7.92
CA LYS A 234 11.28 24.14 7.39
C LYS A 234 11.28 23.85 5.90
N VAL A 235 10.46 22.90 5.49
CA VAL A 235 10.14 22.60 4.08
C VAL A 235 8.71 23.00 3.78
N ARG A 236 8.41 23.33 2.51
CA ARG A 236 7.03 23.58 2.07
C ARG A 236 6.27 22.25 2.03
N VAL A 237 5.14 22.19 2.72
CA VAL A 237 4.25 21.01 2.71
C VAL A 237 2.86 21.36 2.14
N LYS A 238 2.12 20.34 1.74
CA LYS A 238 0.69 20.42 1.41
C LYS A 238 -0.07 19.37 2.22
N ALA A 239 -1.34 19.66 2.51
CA ALA A 239 -2.25 18.74 3.18
C ALA A 239 -3.46 18.42 2.29
N THR A 240 -3.96 17.19 2.34
CA THR A 240 -5.24 16.78 1.74
C THR A 240 -5.90 15.63 2.49
N TRP A 241 -7.20 15.41 2.27
CA TRP A 241 -7.92 14.26 2.81
C TRP A 241 -7.91 13.11 1.80
N ILE A 242 -7.59 11.91 2.26
CA ILE A 242 -7.62 10.70 1.43
C ILE A 242 -8.52 9.62 2.04
N PRO A 243 -9.18 8.78 1.22
CA PRO A 243 -9.81 7.56 1.69
C PRO A 243 -8.79 6.66 2.39
N TRP A 244 -9.19 6.04 3.49
CA TRP A 244 -8.36 5.08 4.24
C TRP A 244 -9.07 3.74 4.36
N THR A 245 -8.38 2.72 4.85
CA THR A 245 -8.96 1.39 5.03
C THR A 245 -8.81 0.94 6.48
N TYR A 246 -9.70 0.07 6.95
CA TYR A 246 -9.53 -0.57 8.25
C TYR A 246 -8.28 -1.44 8.33
N GLY A 247 -7.92 -2.15 7.26
CA GLY A 247 -6.64 -2.88 7.21
C GLY A 247 -5.42 -1.98 7.48
N ARG A 248 -5.40 -0.77 6.93
CA ARG A 248 -4.34 0.22 7.20
C ARG A 248 -4.50 0.97 8.52
N LEU A 249 -5.71 1.01 9.08
CA LEU A 249 -5.92 1.51 10.43
C LEU A 249 -5.36 0.54 11.48
N ALA A 250 -5.42 -0.76 11.19
CA ALA A 250 -4.85 -1.83 12.00
C ALA A 250 -3.35 -2.01 11.86
N ALA A 251 -2.82 -1.84 10.64
CA ALA A 251 -1.38 -1.79 10.42
C ALA A 251 -0.90 -0.37 10.73
N GLY A 252 -0.43 -0.11 11.96
CA GLY A 252 0.00 1.21 12.44
C GLY A 252 0.68 2.04 11.35
N SER A 253 -0.05 3.02 10.81
CA SER A 253 0.55 4.09 9.99
C SER A 253 1.59 4.77 10.88
N GLY A 254 2.79 5.10 10.38
CA GLY A 254 3.96 5.57 11.15
C GLY A 254 3.77 6.68 12.21
N TYR A 255 2.57 7.20 12.40
CA TYR A 255 2.09 7.91 13.59
C TYR A 255 1.86 7.01 14.84
N GLY A 256 2.08 5.68 14.77
CA GLY A 256 2.09 4.78 15.95
C GLY A 256 0.74 4.56 16.64
N ALA A 257 -0.31 5.24 16.20
CA ALA A 257 -1.60 5.31 16.85
C ALA A 257 -2.70 4.46 16.17
N GLY A 258 -2.35 3.30 15.59
CA GLY A 258 -3.33 2.40 14.97
C GLY A 258 -4.25 1.72 15.98
N VAL A 259 -5.27 1.00 15.49
CA VAL A 259 -6.17 0.18 16.33
C VAL A 259 -6.23 -1.24 15.78
N ALA A 260 -5.94 -2.26 16.60
CA ALA A 260 -5.80 -3.63 16.10
C ALA A 260 -7.12 -4.23 15.55
N SER A 261 -8.27 -3.77 16.04
CA SER A 261 -9.58 -4.37 15.79
C SER A 261 -10.64 -3.34 15.33
N PRO A 262 -10.40 -2.58 14.24
CA PRO A 262 -11.27 -1.48 13.82
C PRO A 262 -12.70 -1.93 13.45
N GLY A 263 -12.88 -3.16 12.96
CA GLY A 263 -14.20 -3.73 12.69
C GLY A 263 -14.98 -4.07 13.97
N TRP A 264 -14.29 -4.42 15.06
CA TRP A 264 -14.88 -4.55 16.40
C TRP A 264 -15.33 -3.19 16.95
N TYR A 265 -14.45 -2.18 16.93
CA TYR A 265 -14.83 -0.82 17.39
C TYR A 265 -15.96 -0.22 16.56
N ARG A 266 -16.01 -0.52 15.25
CA ARG A 266 -17.17 -0.18 14.42
C ARG A 266 -18.45 -0.86 14.93
N HIS A 267 -18.38 -2.16 15.24
CA HIS A 267 -19.53 -2.90 15.77
C HIS A 267 -20.05 -2.28 17.07
N LEU A 268 -19.16 -1.93 17.99
CA LEU A 268 -19.51 -1.20 19.22
C LEU A 268 -20.14 0.16 18.92
N TRP A 269 -19.57 0.92 17.98
CA TRP A 269 -20.06 2.24 17.57
C TRP A 269 -21.46 2.18 16.96
N GLU A 270 -21.68 1.28 15.99
CA GLU A 270 -22.98 1.06 15.34
C GLU A 270 -24.00 0.41 16.28
N GLY A 271 -23.52 -0.35 17.26
CA GLY A 271 -24.27 -0.93 18.37
C GLY A 271 -24.79 0.09 19.39
N GLY A 272 -24.61 1.40 19.16
CA GLY A 272 -25.15 2.45 20.02
C GLY A 272 -24.24 2.84 21.19
N MET A 273 -23.11 2.16 21.40
CA MET A 273 -22.17 2.46 22.48
C MET A 273 -21.41 3.78 22.27
N GLY A 274 -21.37 4.28 21.03
CA GLY A 274 -20.69 5.52 20.64
C GLY A 274 -21.58 6.61 20.03
N ARG A 275 -22.87 6.36 19.79
CA ARG A 275 -23.77 7.33 19.17
C ARG A 275 -24.55 8.13 20.22
N TRP A 276 -24.63 9.43 19.97
CA TRP A 276 -25.40 10.40 20.74
C TRP A 276 -26.88 9.99 20.79
N GLY A 277 -27.46 10.00 21.99
CA GLY A 277 -28.87 9.68 22.20
C GLY A 277 -29.82 10.68 21.54
N ASP A 278 -31.03 10.20 21.25
CA ASP A 278 -32.15 10.97 20.71
C ASP A 278 -32.40 12.24 21.56
N GLY A 279 -32.03 13.41 21.05
CA GLY A 279 -32.27 14.69 21.74
C GLY A 279 -31.94 15.95 20.94
N ASP A 280 -30.93 15.92 20.06
CA ASP A 280 -30.26 17.17 19.63
C ASP A 280 -30.34 17.49 18.13
N GLY A 281 -31.34 16.96 17.40
CA GLY A 281 -31.60 17.37 16.01
C GLY A 281 -30.58 16.92 14.95
N ILE A 282 -29.64 16.05 15.30
CA ILE A 282 -28.83 15.29 14.33
C ILE A 282 -29.57 13.97 14.07
N GLU A 283 -30.23 13.85 12.91
CA GLU A 283 -31.04 12.68 12.56
C GLU A 283 -30.22 11.37 12.64
N GLY A 284 -30.59 10.53 13.60
CA GLY A 284 -29.99 9.22 13.79
C GLY A 284 -30.86 8.33 14.68
N LYS A 285 -32.11 8.07 14.25
CA LYS A 285 -33.00 7.07 14.88
C LYS A 285 -32.32 5.71 14.89
N ASN A 286 -31.69 5.33 15.99
CA ASN A 286 -31.39 3.93 16.26
C ASN A 286 -31.64 3.71 17.75
N PRO A 287 -32.60 2.83 18.12
CA PRO A 287 -32.91 2.59 19.52
C PRO A 287 -31.63 2.18 20.25
N LEU A 288 -31.41 2.71 21.46
CA LEU A 288 -30.36 2.28 22.37
C LEU A 288 -30.43 0.75 22.47
N ILE A 289 -29.42 0.07 21.92
CA ILE A 289 -29.32 -1.38 22.00
C ILE A 289 -28.83 -1.69 23.41
N HIS A 290 -29.48 -2.64 24.08
CA HIS A 290 -29.06 -3.05 25.41
C HIS A 290 -27.65 -3.66 25.30
N GLU A 291 -26.72 -3.32 26.20
CA GLU A 291 -25.32 -3.76 26.10
C GLU A 291 -25.17 -5.29 26.00
N ALA A 292 -26.10 -6.03 26.62
CA ALA A 292 -26.21 -7.49 26.51
C ALA A 292 -26.37 -7.99 25.06
N ASP A 293 -26.95 -7.19 24.16
CA ASP A 293 -27.15 -7.56 22.76
C ASP A 293 -25.88 -7.38 21.90
N ILE A 294 -24.84 -6.68 22.40
CA ILE A 294 -23.60 -6.44 21.66
C ILE A 294 -22.92 -7.78 21.34
N ALA A 295 -22.80 -8.64 22.35
CA ALA A 295 -22.23 -9.98 22.22
C ALA A 295 -23.08 -10.85 21.27
N ILE A 296 -24.41 -10.82 21.44
CA ILE A 296 -25.36 -11.56 20.61
C ILE A 296 -25.23 -11.17 19.14
N ARG A 297 -25.20 -9.86 18.84
CA ARG A 297 -25.05 -9.35 17.48
C ARG A 297 -23.70 -9.71 16.88
N TRP A 298 -22.63 -9.62 17.66
CA TRP A 298 -21.29 -9.99 17.19
C TRP A 298 -21.23 -11.49 16.82
N MET A 299 -21.68 -12.35 17.73
CA MET A 299 -21.72 -13.80 17.52
C MET A 299 -22.63 -14.19 16.37
N SER A 300 -23.74 -13.48 16.17
CA SER A 300 -24.62 -13.67 15.02
C SER A 300 -23.93 -13.34 13.69
N ARG A 301 -23.13 -12.26 13.64
CA ARG A 301 -22.33 -11.88 12.47
C ARG A 301 -21.22 -12.88 12.18
N VAL A 302 -20.55 -13.37 13.21
CA VAL A 302 -19.54 -14.42 13.10
C VAL A 302 -20.15 -15.69 12.51
N ALA A 303 -21.27 -16.15 13.06
CA ALA A 303 -21.97 -17.32 12.54
C ALA A 303 -22.47 -17.13 11.11
N GLN A 304 -22.89 -15.92 10.73
CA GLN A 304 -23.26 -15.61 9.35
C GLN A 304 -22.07 -15.74 8.41
N LEU A 305 -20.92 -15.12 8.74
CA LEU A 305 -19.69 -15.23 7.94
C LEU A 305 -19.26 -16.70 7.77
N LEU A 306 -19.26 -17.46 8.86
CA LEU A 306 -18.92 -18.88 8.82
C LEU A 306 -19.82 -19.65 7.85
N ARG A 307 -21.14 -19.43 7.91
CA ARG A 307 -22.10 -20.08 6.99
C ARG A 307 -21.90 -19.67 5.54
N GLU A 308 -21.59 -18.40 5.27
CA GLU A 308 -21.32 -17.90 3.90
C GLU A 308 -20.09 -18.58 3.28
N GLU A 309 -19.09 -18.92 4.11
CA GLU A 309 -17.87 -19.62 3.72
C GLU A 309 -17.99 -21.16 3.85
N GLY A 310 -19.21 -21.68 4.03
CA GLY A 310 -19.52 -23.11 4.03
C GLY A 310 -19.28 -23.86 5.34
N TRP A 311 -19.04 -23.15 6.45
CA TRP A 311 -18.89 -23.73 7.79
C TRP A 311 -20.24 -23.85 8.50
N ASP A 312 -20.41 -24.89 9.31
CA ASP A 312 -21.60 -25.03 10.15
C ASP A 312 -21.50 -24.14 11.39
N ALA A 313 -22.48 -23.26 11.55
CA ALA A 313 -22.61 -22.37 12.70
C ALA A 313 -24.11 -22.17 12.99
N SER A 314 -24.68 -23.10 13.74
CA SER A 314 -26.10 -23.12 14.12
C SER A 314 -26.45 -22.04 15.16
N SER A 315 -27.74 -21.71 15.28
CA SER A 315 -28.22 -20.81 16.34
C SER A 315 -27.93 -21.34 17.75
N ALA A 316 -27.87 -22.67 17.93
CA ALA A 316 -27.49 -23.29 19.20
C ALA A 316 -26.03 -22.96 19.57
N GLN A 317 -25.12 -23.01 18.59
CA GLN A 317 -23.73 -22.61 18.78
C GLN A 317 -23.60 -21.10 19.08
N VAL A 318 -24.43 -20.25 18.47
CA VAL A 318 -24.47 -18.82 18.81
C VAL A 318 -24.86 -18.60 20.27
N ILE A 319 -25.93 -19.24 20.73
CA ILE A 319 -26.39 -19.12 22.13
C ILE A 319 -25.31 -19.61 23.09
N GLU A 320 -24.69 -20.74 22.80
CA GLU A 320 -23.64 -21.32 23.65
C GLU A 320 -22.37 -20.48 23.65
N ALA A 321 -21.96 -19.93 22.51
CA ALA A 321 -20.81 -19.04 22.43
C ALA A 321 -21.02 -17.74 23.21
N VAL A 322 -22.23 -17.16 23.19
CA VAL A 322 -22.56 -15.99 24.03
C VAL A 322 -22.47 -16.35 25.51
N ARG A 323 -23.07 -17.47 25.94
CA ARG A 323 -23.02 -17.93 27.33
C ARG A 323 -21.59 -18.18 27.80
N LEU A 324 -20.77 -18.82 26.97
CA LEU A 324 -19.37 -19.07 27.28
C LEU A 324 -18.60 -17.75 27.39
N ALA A 325 -18.81 -16.80 26.48
CA ALA A 325 -18.16 -15.49 26.56
C ALA A 325 -18.56 -14.72 27.84
N GLU A 326 -19.83 -14.76 28.24
CA GLU A 326 -20.30 -14.16 29.49
C GLU A 326 -19.70 -14.85 30.73
N ALA A 327 -19.59 -16.18 30.72
CA ALA A 327 -18.93 -16.92 31.79
C ALA A 327 -17.44 -16.59 31.90
N LEU A 328 -16.74 -16.47 30.76
CA LEU A 328 -15.34 -16.03 30.71
C LEU A 328 -15.18 -14.60 31.22
N ALA A 329 -16.10 -13.70 30.86
CA ALA A 329 -16.10 -12.32 31.36
C ALA A 329 -16.26 -12.29 32.88
N ALA A 330 -17.22 -13.04 33.43
CA ALA A 330 -17.45 -13.15 34.86
C ALA A 330 -16.26 -13.74 35.61
N LEU A 331 -15.60 -14.77 35.06
CA LEU A 331 -14.37 -15.35 35.63
C LEU A 331 -13.20 -14.36 35.66
N ARG A 332 -13.24 -13.33 34.80
CA ARG A 332 -12.22 -12.28 34.68
C ARG A 332 -12.63 -10.98 35.38
N ASP A 333 -13.67 -11.03 36.23
CA ASP A 333 -14.27 -9.89 36.91
C ASP A 333 -14.66 -8.74 35.97
N ARG A 334 -15.11 -9.08 34.75
CA ARG A 334 -15.59 -8.12 33.74
C ARG A 334 -17.10 -8.05 33.74
N SER A 335 -17.62 -6.83 33.59
CA SER A 335 -19.08 -6.59 33.52
C SER A 335 -19.70 -7.03 32.18
N LEU A 336 -18.90 -7.08 31.11
CA LEU A 336 -19.31 -7.47 29.76
C LEU A 336 -18.19 -8.24 29.06
N PRO A 337 -18.51 -9.18 28.14
CA PRO A 337 -17.50 -9.83 27.32
C PRO A 337 -16.87 -8.85 26.32
N GLY A 338 -15.54 -8.78 26.32
CA GLY A 338 -14.77 -8.09 25.29
C GLY A 338 -14.50 -8.97 24.08
N LEU A 339 -13.76 -8.44 23.11
CA LEU A 339 -13.41 -9.18 21.90
C LEU A 339 -12.63 -10.48 22.19
N GLU A 340 -11.83 -10.50 23.25
CA GLU A 340 -11.07 -11.68 23.66
C GLU A 340 -11.99 -12.83 24.10
N GLU A 341 -12.91 -12.57 25.04
CA GLU A 341 -13.89 -13.56 25.48
C GLU A 341 -14.73 -14.08 24.31
N LEU A 342 -15.11 -13.17 23.41
CA LEU A 342 -15.88 -13.51 22.21
C LEU A 342 -15.07 -14.39 21.24
N ASN A 343 -13.78 -14.12 21.07
CA ASN A 343 -12.91 -14.92 20.21
C ASN A 343 -12.65 -16.31 20.79
N GLU A 344 -12.37 -16.41 22.09
CA GLU A 344 -12.18 -17.70 22.77
C GLU A 344 -13.44 -18.57 22.70
N ALA A 345 -14.60 -17.96 22.95
CA ALA A 345 -15.87 -18.66 22.84
C ALA A 345 -16.19 -19.07 21.40
N THR A 346 -15.90 -18.21 20.43
CA THR A 346 -16.05 -18.53 19.00
C THR A 346 -15.15 -19.69 18.60
N GLN A 347 -13.88 -19.63 18.96
CA GLN A 347 -12.91 -20.68 18.64
C GLN A 347 -13.35 -22.02 19.23
N THR A 348 -13.83 -22.01 20.47
CA THR A 348 -14.25 -23.23 21.18
C THR A 348 -15.53 -23.81 20.60
N VAL A 349 -16.57 -22.99 20.42
CA VAL A 349 -17.93 -23.47 20.13
C VAL A 349 -18.23 -23.55 18.63
N MET A 350 -17.73 -22.60 17.83
CA MET A 350 -18.02 -22.50 16.39
C MET A 350 -16.90 -23.05 15.53
N CYS A 351 -15.64 -22.91 15.96
CA CYS A 351 -14.47 -23.34 15.18
C CYS A 351 -13.90 -24.69 15.65
N PHE A 352 -14.49 -25.32 16.67
CA PHE A 352 -14.06 -26.60 17.24
C PHE A 352 -12.56 -26.62 17.62
N GLY A 353 -12.07 -25.52 18.19
CA GLY A 353 -10.67 -25.33 18.59
C GLY A 353 -9.73 -24.89 17.45
N SER A 354 -10.20 -24.80 16.21
CA SER A 354 -9.35 -24.46 15.06
C SER A 354 -9.08 -22.96 14.93
N ASP A 355 -7.81 -22.61 14.71
CA ASP A 355 -7.39 -21.24 14.37
C ASP A 355 -7.68 -20.86 12.91
N VAL A 356 -7.98 -21.82 12.03
CA VAL A 356 -8.14 -21.56 10.59
C VAL A 356 -9.35 -20.65 10.31
N PRO A 357 -10.57 -20.93 10.82
CA PRO A 357 -11.70 -20.03 10.64
C PRO A 357 -11.54 -18.72 11.42
N MET A 358 -10.75 -18.71 12.50
CA MET A 358 -10.44 -17.48 13.24
C MET A 358 -9.64 -16.48 12.41
N ARG A 359 -8.79 -16.92 11.47
CA ARG A 359 -8.10 -16.01 10.54
C ARG A 359 -9.06 -15.31 9.59
N LEU A 360 -10.03 -16.05 9.06
CA LEU A 360 -11.11 -15.50 8.22
C LEU A 360 -11.92 -14.46 9.00
N ILE A 361 -12.33 -14.78 10.24
CA ILE A 361 -13.05 -13.86 11.13
C ILE A 361 -12.21 -12.61 11.43
N ARG A 362 -10.90 -12.80 11.66
CA ARG A 362 -9.97 -11.69 11.88
C ARG A 362 -9.95 -10.74 10.69
N ASP A 363 -9.75 -11.28 9.49
CA ASP A 363 -9.58 -10.46 8.28
C ASP A 363 -10.90 -9.77 7.88
N GLN A 364 -12.03 -10.47 7.93
CA GLN A 364 -13.31 -9.95 7.43
C GLN A 364 -14.14 -9.19 8.48
N LEU A 365 -14.04 -9.51 9.77
CA LEU A 365 -14.87 -8.88 10.82
C LEU A 365 -14.06 -8.07 11.83
N ILE A 366 -12.97 -8.61 12.38
CA ILE A 366 -12.20 -7.93 13.44
C ILE A 366 -11.45 -6.72 12.87
N VAL A 367 -10.74 -6.92 11.76
CA VAL A 367 -10.12 -5.86 10.98
C VAL A 367 -11.16 -5.31 10.03
N GLY A 368 -11.68 -6.14 9.14
CA GLY A 368 -12.65 -5.73 8.13
C GLY A 368 -12.05 -4.97 6.96
N ASP A 369 -12.85 -4.83 5.91
CA ASP A 369 -12.45 -4.38 4.59
C ASP A 369 -13.05 -3.02 4.21
N ARG A 370 -13.46 -2.23 5.20
CA ARG A 370 -14.10 -0.94 4.92
C ARG A 370 -13.11 0.05 4.34
N LEU A 371 -13.51 0.70 3.24
CA LEU A 371 -12.85 1.87 2.65
C LEU A 371 -13.74 3.11 2.87
N GLY A 372 -13.16 4.20 3.36
CA GLY A 372 -13.89 5.46 3.52
C GLY A 372 -14.08 6.21 2.20
N SER A 373 -14.69 7.39 2.29
CA SER A 373 -14.90 8.28 1.15
C SER A 373 -14.60 9.72 1.51
N VAL A 374 -14.07 10.45 0.53
CA VAL A 374 -13.85 11.90 0.62
C VAL A 374 -14.71 12.61 -0.43
N PRO A 375 -15.18 13.85 -0.16
CA PRO A 375 -15.97 14.64 -1.10
C PRO A 375 -15.27 14.90 -2.44
N ALA A 376 -16.06 15.20 -3.47
CA ALA A 376 -15.51 15.65 -4.76
C ALA A 376 -14.79 17.01 -4.64
N SER A 377 -15.20 17.87 -3.69
CA SER A 377 -14.60 19.18 -3.42
C SER A 377 -13.27 19.13 -2.67
N THR A 378 -12.81 17.96 -2.24
CA THR A 378 -11.50 17.82 -1.60
C THR A 378 -10.40 18.22 -2.59
N PRO A 379 -9.40 19.04 -2.19
CA PRO A 379 -8.29 19.41 -3.05
C PRO A 379 -7.58 18.19 -3.64
N LYS A 380 -7.65 18.04 -4.95
CA LYS A 380 -7.04 16.95 -5.72
C LYS A 380 -6.11 17.51 -6.78
N VAL A 381 -5.12 16.70 -7.15
CA VAL A 381 -4.31 16.96 -8.35
C VAL A 381 -5.11 16.55 -9.58
N PRO A 382 -4.97 17.23 -10.74
CA PRO A 382 -5.72 16.90 -11.96
C PRO A 382 -5.60 15.43 -12.39
N LEU A 383 -4.45 14.80 -12.14
CA LEU A 383 -4.23 13.39 -12.44
C LEU A 383 -5.16 12.45 -11.64
N ASP A 384 -5.42 12.73 -10.37
CA ASP A 384 -6.35 11.94 -9.54
C ASP A 384 -7.78 12.05 -10.07
N GLU A 385 -8.20 13.26 -10.48
CA GLU A 385 -9.51 13.47 -11.10
C GLU A 385 -9.66 12.68 -12.40
N ASP A 386 -8.61 12.66 -13.24
CA ASP A 386 -8.60 11.87 -14.46
C ASP A 386 -8.72 10.37 -14.18
N ILE A 387 -7.94 9.84 -13.23
CA ILE A 387 -8.00 8.44 -12.82
C ILE A 387 -9.39 8.07 -12.30
N GLN A 388 -10.02 8.91 -11.48
CA GLN A 388 -11.38 8.68 -10.98
C GLN A 388 -12.43 8.68 -12.11
N ARG A 389 -12.28 9.53 -13.14
CA ARG A 389 -13.14 9.49 -14.34
C ARG A 389 -12.99 8.16 -15.08
N TRP A 390 -11.78 7.65 -15.24
CA TRP A 390 -11.52 6.35 -15.85
C TRP A 390 -12.09 5.19 -15.02
N GLN A 391 -11.91 5.19 -13.70
CA GLN A 391 -12.50 4.21 -12.78
C GLN A 391 -14.01 4.10 -12.95
N LYS A 392 -14.71 5.25 -12.96
CA LYS A 392 -16.16 5.32 -13.19
C LYS A 392 -16.55 4.80 -14.57
N ARG A 393 -15.87 5.26 -15.62
CA ARG A 393 -16.14 4.85 -17.02
C ARG A 393 -15.96 3.34 -17.24
N LEU A 394 -14.88 2.78 -16.71
CA LEU A 394 -14.53 1.36 -16.88
C LEU A 394 -15.26 0.44 -15.89
N ARG A 395 -16.02 1.02 -14.94
CA ARG A 395 -16.67 0.31 -13.83
C ARG A 395 -15.67 -0.53 -13.02
N LEU A 396 -14.48 0.02 -12.81
CA LEU A 396 -13.47 -0.52 -11.92
C LEU A 396 -13.54 0.29 -10.62
N LYS A 397 -14.17 -0.29 -9.60
CA LYS A 397 -14.32 0.37 -8.30
C LYS A 397 -13.05 0.13 -7.46
N PRO A 398 -12.47 1.17 -6.83
CA PRO A 398 -11.39 0.96 -5.86
C PRO A 398 -11.96 0.24 -4.64
N GLU A 399 -11.59 -1.02 -4.47
CA GLU A 399 -12.03 -1.90 -3.40
C GLU A 399 -10.78 -2.43 -2.67
N PRO A 400 -10.75 -2.44 -1.33
CA PRO A 400 -9.60 -2.93 -0.58
C PRO A 400 -9.55 -4.46 -0.49
N THR A 401 -10.65 -5.12 -0.86
CA THR A 401 -10.75 -6.57 -1.06
C THR A 401 -10.12 -6.99 -2.37
N GLU A 402 -9.58 -8.21 -2.38
CA GLU A 402 -9.00 -8.78 -3.59
C GLU A 402 -10.09 -9.23 -4.54
N ARG A 403 -9.97 -8.80 -5.79
CA ARG A 403 -10.92 -9.12 -6.84
C ARG A 403 -10.22 -9.62 -8.08
N LEU A 404 -10.57 -10.82 -8.53
CA LEU A 404 -10.14 -11.34 -9.82
C LEU A 404 -11.01 -10.78 -10.94
N VAL A 405 -10.36 -10.22 -11.95
CA VAL A 405 -10.98 -9.67 -13.15
C VAL A 405 -10.37 -10.35 -14.36
N MET A 406 -11.20 -11.06 -15.13
CA MET A 406 -10.82 -11.61 -16.43
C MET A 406 -11.26 -10.66 -17.53
N LEU A 407 -10.32 -10.26 -18.39
CA LEU A 407 -10.50 -9.35 -19.51
C LEU A 407 -10.41 -10.13 -20.82
N ASP A 408 -11.36 -9.88 -21.73
CA ASP A 408 -11.30 -10.37 -23.11
C ASP A 408 -10.91 -9.21 -24.04
N LEU A 409 -9.65 -9.17 -24.49
CA LEU A 409 -9.07 -8.06 -25.24
C LEU A 409 -9.73 -7.80 -26.61
N ARG A 410 -10.62 -8.69 -27.07
CA ARG A 410 -11.44 -8.48 -28.27
C ARG A 410 -12.60 -7.51 -28.03
N LYS A 411 -12.95 -7.26 -26.77
CA LYS A 411 -13.98 -6.29 -26.37
C LYS A 411 -13.31 -4.96 -26.05
N GLU A 412 -13.74 -3.90 -26.72
CA GLU A 412 -13.14 -2.55 -26.54
C GLU A 412 -13.07 -2.11 -25.07
N LYS A 413 -14.13 -2.36 -24.29
CA LYS A 413 -14.14 -2.02 -22.87
C LYS A 413 -13.12 -2.78 -22.03
N ASP A 414 -12.85 -4.03 -22.35
CA ASP A 414 -11.85 -4.85 -21.64
C ASP A 414 -10.43 -4.52 -22.11
N LYS A 415 -10.27 -4.15 -23.38
CA LYS A 415 -9.04 -3.54 -23.90
C LYS A 415 -8.72 -2.23 -23.18
N ASP A 416 -9.68 -1.33 -23.02
CA ASP A 416 -9.51 -0.09 -22.26
C ASP A 416 -9.15 -0.34 -20.79
N ARG A 417 -9.70 -1.38 -20.16
CA ARG A 417 -9.34 -1.81 -18.80
C ARG A 417 -7.90 -2.28 -18.72
N SER A 418 -7.44 -3.05 -19.70
CA SER A 418 -6.05 -3.50 -19.81
C SER A 418 -5.10 -2.29 -19.93
N HIS A 419 -5.35 -1.37 -20.88
CA HIS A 419 -4.55 -0.16 -21.06
C HIS A 419 -4.51 0.70 -19.81
N PHE A 420 -5.65 0.90 -19.16
CA PHE A 420 -5.73 1.66 -17.92
C PHE A 420 -4.87 1.05 -16.79
N LEU A 421 -4.93 -0.26 -16.57
CA LEU A 421 -4.12 -0.94 -15.55
C LEU A 421 -2.62 -0.91 -15.90
N HIS A 422 -2.26 -1.06 -17.17
CA HIS A 422 -0.87 -0.97 -17.62
C HIS A 422 -0.29 0.44 -17.46
N ARG A 423 -1.06 1.49 -17.78
CA ARG A 423 -0.65 2.89 -17.56
C ARG A 423 -0.41 3.21 -16.08
N LEU A 424 -1.28 2.73 -15.19
CA LEU A 424 -1.08 2.87 -13.75
C LEU A 424 0.18 2.13 -13.28
N SER A 425 0.40 0.90 -13.77
CA SER A 425 1.60 0.13 -13.42
C SER A 425 2.90 0.79 -13.89
N LEU A 426 2.89 1.49 -15.03
CA LEU A 426 4.05 2.26 -15.52
C LEU A 426 4.38 3.42 -14.59
N LEU A 427 3.38 4.10 -14.03
CA LEU A 427 3.53 5.19 -13.07
C LEU A 427 3.85 4.73 -11.65
N GLY A 428 4.16 3.44 -11.44
CA GLY A 428 4.42 2.91 -10.10
C GLY A 428 3.16 2.78 -9.23
N ILE A 429 1.97 2.71 -9.82
CA ILE A 429 0.70 2.49 -9.12
C ILE A 429 0.22 1.05 -9.40
N PRO A 430 0.68 0.03 -8.65
CA PRO A 430 0.40 -1.37 -8.92
C PRO A 430 -0.99 -1.80 -8.41
N TRP A 431 -2.05 -1.17 -8.92
CA TRP A 431 -3.43 -1.52 -8.52
C TRP A 431 -3.82 -2.94 -8.97
N GLY A 432 -3.32 -3.38 -10.12
CA GLY A 432 -3.53 -4.73 -10.64
C GLY A 432 -2.24 -5.54 -10.73
N LYS A 433 -2.28 -6.79 -10.26
CA LYS A 433 -1.24 -7.79 -10.53
C LYS A 433 -1.74 -8.78 -11.58
N ARG A 434 -1.02 -8.94 -12.69
CA ARG A 434 -1.32 -9.97 -13.69
C ARG A 434 -1.13 -11.37 -13.09
N GLN A 435 -2.09 -12.23 -13.36
CA GLN A 435 -2.05 -13.64 -13.02
C GLN A 435 -1.76 -14.48 -14.27
N PRO A 436 -1.03 -15.60 -14.14
CA PRO A 436 -0.82 -16.50 -15.27
C PRO A 436 -2.15 -17.11 -15.71
N VAL A 437 -2.41 -17.09 -17.03
CA VAL A 437 -3.62 -17.68 -17.61
C VAL A 437 -3.28 -19.08 -18.11
N ARG A 438 -4.06 -20.10 -17.73
CA ARG A 438 -3.96 -21.44 -18.32
C ARG A 438 -4.67 -21.45 -19.68
N GLY A 439 -3.90 -21.59 -20.76
CA GLY A 439 -4.38 -21.74 -22.13
C GLY A 439 -3.53 -20.99 -23.17
N LEU A 440 -3.56 -21.44 -24.42
CA LEU A 440 -2.77 -20.89 -25.54
C LEU A 440 -3.31 -19.55 -26.12
N GLY A 441 -4.40 -19.01 -25.56
CA GLY A 441 -5.06 -17.82 -26.08
C GLY A 441 -4.47 -16.52 -25.57
N THR A 442 -3.85 -15.73 -26.45
CA THR A 442 -3.25 -14.39 -26.16
C THR A 442 -4.28 -13.28 -25.93
N PHE A 443 -5.58 -13.55 -26.10
CA PHE A 443 -6.65 -12.55 -26.00
C PHE A 443 -7.26 -12.43 -24.59
N LYS A 444 -6.80 -13.24 -23.62
CA LYS A 444 -7.29 -13.21 -22.24
C LYS A 444 -6.22 -12.70 -21.29
N GLU A 445 -6.62 -11.77 -20.42
CA GLU A 445 -5.81 -11.35 -19.29
C GLU A 445 -6.57 -11.58 -17.99
N THR A 446 -5.89 -12.12 -16.99
CA THR A 446 -6.43 -12.21 -15.63
C THR A 446 -5.66 -11.26 -14.73
N TRP A 447 -6.39 -10.39 -14.05
CA TRP A 447 -5.85 -9.42 -13.12
C TRP A 447 -6.41 -9.65 -11.72
N GLN A 448 -5.55 -9.60 -10.71
CA GLN A 448 -5.94 -9.51 -9.32
C GLN A 448 -5.84 -8.04 -8.91
N LEU A 449 -6.98 -7.42 -8.61
CA LEU A 449 -7.06 -6.02 -8.23
C LEU A 449 -7.23 -5.90 -6.71
N ARG A 450 -6.50 -4.96 -6.11
CA ARG A 450 -6.65 -4.58 -4.71
C ARG A 450 -6.24 -3.13 -4.51
N TRP A 451 -7.16 -2.25 -4.16
CA TRP A 451 -6.86 -0.85 -3.91
C TRP A 451 -6.17 -0.67 -2.57
N LYS A 452 -5.12 0.16 -2.53
CA LYS A 452 -4.41 0.51 -1.30
C LYS A 452 -4.34 2.03 -1.15
N PRO A 453 -4.44 2.58 0.08
CA PRO A 453 -4.35 4.02 0.31
C PRO A 453 -3.06 4.68 -0.20
N GLU A 454 -1.93 3.96 -0.21
CA GLU A 454 -0.64 4.46 -0.73
C GLU A 454 -0.71 4.85 -2.21
N PHE A 455 -1.67 4.31 -2.95
CA PHE A 455 -1.88 4.74 -4.34
C PHE A 455 -2.26 6.22 -4.43
N ALA A 456 -2.84 6.81 -3.38
CA ALA A 456 -3.07 8.26 -3.35
C ALA A 456 -1.75 9.04 -3.38
N VAL A 457 -0.71 8.57 -2.67
CA VAL A 457 0.62 9.19 -2.71
C VAL A 457 1.32 8.91 -4.03
N ALA A 458 1.27 7.67 -4.53
CA ALA A 458 1.84 7.34 -5.83
C ALA A 458 1.19 8.17 -6.98
N ILE A 459 -0.10 8.52 -6.86
CA ILE A 459 -0.76 9.45 -7.80
C ILE A 459 -0.23 10.88 -7.66
N LEU A 460 0.04 11.35 -6.44
CA LEU A 460 0.63 12.68 -6.21
C LEU A 460 2.07 12.76 -6.74
N GLU A 461 2.86 11.70 -6.57
CA GLU A 461 4.21 11.54 -7.15
C GLU A 461 4.16 11.47 -8.68
N ALA A 462 3.11 10.89 -9.25
CA ALA A 462 2.90 10.81 -10.68
C ALA A 462 2.39 12.13 -11.30
N ALA A 463 1.80 13.02 -10.51
CA ALA A 463 1.16 14.25 -10.98
C ALA A 463 2.08 15.23 -11.75
N PRO A 464 3.37 15.42 -11.39
CA PRO A 464 4.30 16.26 -12.15
C PRO A 464 4.47 15.80 -13.61
N TRP A 465 4.27 14.51 -13.91
CA TRP A 465 4.41 13.98 -15.26
C TRP A 465 3.25 14.36 -16.18
N GLY A 466 2.09 14.73 -15.64
CA GLY A 466 0.98 15.22 -16.44
C GLY A 466 -0.37 15.25 -15.73
N ASN A 467 -1.31 15.99 -16.32
CA ASN A 467 -2.66 16.17 -15.79
C ASN A 467 -3.64 15.04 -16.16
N THR A 468 -3.26 14.13 -17.04
CA THR A 468 -4.06 12.95 -17.42
C THR A 468 -3.21 11.70 -17.35
N LEU A 469 -3.84 10.54 -17.14
CA LEU A 469 -3.13 9.26 -17.01
C LEU A 469 -2.30 8.94 -18.26
N LEU A 470 -2.83 9.21 -19.45
CA LEU A 470 -2.11 9.01 -20.71
C LEU A 470 -0.89 9.93 -20.82
N ALA A 471 -1.07 11.23 -20.55
CA ALA A 471 0.02 12.20 -20.64
C ALA A 471 1.12 11.90 -19.60
N ALA A 472 0.73 11.61 -18.36
CA ALA A 472 1.65 11.27 -17.28
C ALA A 472 2.45 10.00 -17.60
N ALA A 473 1.77 8.91 -18.00
CA ALA A 473 2.45 7.66 -18.35
C ALA A 473 3.40 7.84 -19.54
N THR A 474 3.03 8.65 -20.54
CA THR A 474 3.87 8.97 -21.70
C THR A 474 5.13 9.75 -21.28
N ALA A 475 4.97 10.84 -20.52
CA ALA A 475 6.08 11.67 -20.07
C ALA A 475 7.04 10.90 -19.15
N TYR A 476 6.49 10.12 -18.21
CA TYR A 476 7.27 9.25 -17.33
C TYR A 476 8.07 8.20 -18.12
N THR A 477 7.42 7.57 -19.11
CA THR A 477 8.08 6.60 -19.99
C THR A 477 9.23 7.26 -20.74
N ARG A 478 9.02 8.45 -21.34
CA ARG A 478 10.08 9.19 -22.06
C ARG A 478 11.27 9.52 -21.16
N HIS A 479 11.03 9.96 -19.93
CA HIS A 479 12.09 10.18 -18.96
C HIS A 479 12.86 8.88 -18.63
N ARG A 480 12.14 7.75 -18.48
CA ARG A 480 12.75 6.44 -18.28
C ARG A 480 13.60 5.98 -19.47
N VAL A 481 13.25 6.37 -20.71
CA VAL A 481 14.06 6.10 -21.91
C VAL A 481 15.41 6.80 -21.83
N GLU A 482 15.41 8.08 -21.47
CA GLU A 482 16.64 8.89 -21.35
C GLU A 482 17.58 8.35 -20.28
N ALA A 483 17.01 7.88 -19.15
CA ALA A 483 17.77 7.30 -18.05
C ALA A 483 18.25 5.85 -18.29
N ALA A 484 17.70 5.14 -19.28
CA ALA A 484 18.07 3.76 -19.55
C ALA A 484 19.39 3.69 -20.34
N SER A 485 20.30 2.84 -19.86
CA SER A 485 21.61 2.57 -20.46
C SER A 485 21.74 1.14 -20.99
N ALA A 486 20.76 0.26 -20.71
CA ALA A 486 20.80 -1.15 -21.08
C ALA A 486 19.66 -1.50 -22.06
N LEU A 487 19.99 -2.28 -23.08
CA LEU A 487 19.06 -2.74 -24.10
C LEU A 487 17.89 -3.61 -23.54
N PRO A 488 18.11 -4.50 -22.54
CA PRO A 488 17.01 -5.23 -21.89
C PRO A 488 15.99 -4.31 -21.21
N ASP A 489 16.42 -3.22 -20.58
CA ASP A 489 15.51 -2.29 -19.91
C ASP A 489 14.62 -1.55 -20.91
N LEU A 490 15.21 -1.11 -22.04
CA LEU A 490 14.48 -0.42 -23.11
C LEU A 490 13.46 -1.33 -23.79
N THR A 491 13.82 -2.60 -24.04
CA THR A 491 12.93 -3.57 -24.68
C THR A 491 11.78 -3.98 -23.75
N ALA A 492 12.04 -4.11 -22.45
CA ALA A 492 11.00 -4.31 -21.44
C ALA A 492 10.08 -3.07 -21.33
N LEU A 493 10.63 -1.86 -21.41
CA LEU A 493 9.85 -0.62 -21.39
C LEU A 493 9.00 -0.48 -22.66
N LEU A 494 9.51 -0.92 -23.81
CA LEU A 494 8.78 -0.98 -25.07
C LEU A 494 7.58 -1.92 -24.98
N ASP A 495 7.76 -3.15 -24.48
CA ASP A 495 6.66 -4.09 -24.26
C ASP A 495 5.56 -3.48 -23.36
N ARG A 496 5.97 -2.88 -22.23
CA ARG A 496 5.03 -2.19 -21.32
C ARG A 496 4.33 -1.01 -21.99
N SER A 497 5.01 -0.26 -22.84
CA SER A 497 4.45 0.91 -23.56
C SER A 497 3.41 0.51 -24.59
N LEU A 498 3.59 -0.64 -25.25
CA LEU A 498 2.62 -1.21 -26.18
C LEU A 498 1.38 -1.71 -25.43
N LEU A 499 1.57 -2.43 -24.32
CA LEU A 499 0.48 -2.90 -23.47
C LEU A 499 -0.31 -1.72 -22.86
N ALA A 500 0.36 -0.60 -22.58
CA ALA A 500 -0.23 0.64 -22.08
C ALA A 500 -0.78 1.55 -23.18
N GLU A 501 -0.64 1.20 -24.46
CA GLU A 501 -1.03 2.02 -25.62
C GLU A 501 -0.52 3.47 -25.50
N LEU A 502 0.81 3.63 -25.55
CA LEU A 502 1.53 4.92 -25.47
C LEU A 502 2.21 5.27 -26.80
N PRO A 503 1.46 5.68 -27.85
CA PRO A 503 2.01 5.86 -29.20
C PRO A 503 3.17 6.88 -29.24
N ASP A 504 3.04 7.98 -28.49
CA ASP A 504 4.02 9.07 -28.47
C ASP A 504 5.33 8.72 -27.74
N ALA A 505 5.38 7.58 -27.02
CA ALA A 505 6.61 7.07 -26.40
C ALA A 505 7.36 6.09 -27.31
N ILE A 506 6.73 5.53 -28.35
CA ILE A 506 7.31 4.45 -29.18
C ILE A 506 8.47 4.97 -30.02
N ALA A 507 8.33 6.10 -30.71
CA ALA A 507 9.41 6.60 -31.56
C ALA A 507 10.70 6.93 -30.75
N PRO A 508 10.65 7.69 -29.63
CA PRO A 508 11.83 7.91 -28.79
C PRO A 508 12.44 6.62 -28.23
N LEU A 509 11.61 5.62 -27.88
CA LEU A 509 12.08 4.29 -27.46
C LEU A 509 12.86 3.60 -28.57
N MET A 510 12.34 3.62 -29.79
CA MET A 510 12.97 2.98 -30.94
C MET A 510 14.30 3.64 -31.30
N ASP A 511 14.34 4.98 -31.32
CA ASP A 511 15.58 5.72 -31.58
C ASP A 511 16.66 5.37 -30.53
N ARG A 512 16.27 5.34 -29.25
CA ARG A 512 17.19 4.97 -28.17
C ARG A 512 17.64 3.52 -28.24
N ILE A 513 16.76 2.60 -28.63
CA ILE A 513 17.10 1.19 -28.85
C ILE A 513 18.13 1.09 -29.98
N ASP A 514 17.96 1.81 -31.09
CA ASP A 514 18.91 1.80 -32.20
C ASP A 514 20.30 2.29 -31.76
N GLU A 515 20.34 3.43 -31.05
CA GLU A 515 21.58 3.99 -30.50
C GLU A 515 22.32 3.01 -29.57
N ILE A 516 21.63 2.42 -28.59
CA ILE A 516 22.25 1.49 -27.65
C ILE A 516 22.60 0.18 -28.34
N ALA A 517 21.74 -0.33 -29.22
CA ALA A 517 22.03 -1.52 -29.99
C ALA A 517 23.29 -1.31 -30.82
N ALA A 518 23.45 -0.19 -31.51
CA ALA A 518 24.64 0.17 -32.31
C ALA A 518 25.96 0.06 -31.53
N LEU A 519 25.94 0.39 -30.23
CA LEU A 519 27.11 0.40 -29.35
C LEU A 519 27.28 -0.90 -28.53
N THR A 520 26.25 -1.75 -28.46
CA THR A 520 26.27 -2.98 -27.65
C THR A 520 27.06 -4.08 -28.35
N SER A 521 28.09 -4.59 -27.67
CA SER A 521 28.84 -5.78 -28.08
C SER A 521 28.33 -7.09 -27.47
N ASP A 522 27.46 -7.01 -26.47
CA ASP A 522 26.88 -8.17 -25.80
C ASP A 522 25.79 -8.82 -26.66
N VAL A 523 26.13 -9.96 -27.26
CA VAL A 523 25.25 -10.71 -28.15
C VAL A 523 24.00 -11.23 -27.44
N ALA A 524 24.10 -11.59 -26.17
CA ALA A 524 22.97 -12.11 -25.40
C ALA A 524 21.90 -11.02 -25.23
N HIS A 525 22.32 -9.76 -25.02
CA HIS A 525 21.41 -8.61 -25.00
C HIS A 525 20.79 -8.32 -26.37
N LEU A 526 21.57 -8.41 -27.46
CA LEU A 526 21.06 -8.22 -28.83
C LEU A 526 19.98 -9.27 -29.17
N MET A 527 20.23 -10.53 -28.81
CA MET A 527 19.28 -11.62 -29.05
C MET A 527 18.00 -11.47 -28.22
N ALA A 528 18.13 -11.05 -26.96
CA ALA A 528 16.97 -10.82 -26.08
C ALA A 528 16.09 -9.65 -26.55
N ALA A 529 16.64 -8.71 -27.33
CA ALA A 529 15.91 -7.57 -27.86
C ALA A 529 15.02 -7.91 -29.07
N LEU A 530 15.30 -8.99 -29.80
CA LEU A 530 14.57 -9.32 -31.03
C LEU A 530 13.10 -9.73 -30.79
N PRO A 531 12.76 -10.62 -29.83
CA PRO A 531 11.37 -11.06 -29.63
C PRO A 531 10.34 -9.93 -29.46
N PRO A 532 10.55 -8.90 -28.61
CA PRO A 532 9.59 -7.81 -28.48
C PRO A 532 9.45 -6.98 -29.77
N LEU A 533 10.55 -6.75 -30.51
CA LEU A 533 10.51 -6.03 -31.79
C LEU A 533 9.80 -6.82 -32.89
N ALA A 534 9.98 -8.14 -32.93
CA ALA A 534 9.29 -9.02 -33.87
C ALA A 534 7.77 -9.01 -33.65
N ASN A 535 7.33 -8.97 -32.39
CA ASN A 535 5.91 -8.85 -32.05
C ASN A 535 5.31 -7.53 -32.54
N ILE A 536 6.04 -6.41 -32.49
CA ILE A 536 5.60 -5.11 -33.01
C ILE A 536 5.36 -5.19 -34.52
N LEU A 537 6.35 -5.70 -35.26
CA LEU A 537 6.27 -5.84 -36.72
C LEU A 537 5.14 -6.80 -37.15
N ARG A 538 4.83 -7.81 -36.34
CA ARG A 538 3.80 -8.81 -36.64
C ARG A 538 2.38 -8.38 -36.29
N TYR A 539 2.17 -7.82 -35.11
CA TYR A 539 0.82 -7.60 -34.54
C TYR A 539 0.33 -6.16 -34.62
N GLY A 540 1.17 -5.21 -35.03
CA GLY A 540 0.79 -3.93 -35.64
C GLY A 540 -0.50 -3.28 -35.13
N ASN A 541 -0.55 -2.89 -33.86
CA ASN A 541 -1.21 -1.64 -33.49
C ASN A 541 -0.05 -0.65 -33.35
N VAL A 542 0.12 0.31 -34.24
CA VAL A 542 -0.41 1.66 -34.04
C VAL A 542 -0.35 2.37 -35.40
N ARG A 543 -1.47 2.99 -35.79
CA ARG A 543 -1.59 3.92 -36.92
C ARG A 543 -0.77 5.20 -36.68
N GLN A 544 0.57 5.12 -36.67
CA GLN A 544 1.51 6.26 -36.77
C GLN A 544 2.99 5.92 -36.54
N THR A 545 3.38 4.69 -36.17
CA THR A 545 4.81 4.34 -36.04
C THR A 545 5.40 3.99 -37.40
N ASP A 546 6.50 4.65 -37.79
CA ASP A 546 7.22 4.31 -39.01
C ASP A 546 7.84 2.91 -38.86
N THR A 547 7.17 1.90 -39.42
CA THR A 547 7.63 0.50 -39.43
C THR A 547 8.98 0.33 -40.13
N THR A 548 9.42 1.33 -40.89
CA THR A 548 10.71 1.34 -41.58
C THR A 548 11.87 1.41 -40.59
N SER A 549 11.79 2.28 -39.58
CA SER A 549 12.83 2.40 -38.54
C SER A 549 12.93 1.13 -37.70
N VAL A 550 11.79 0.53 -37.32
CA VAL A 550 11.76 -0.73 -36.57
C VAL A 550 12.41 -1.87 -37.36
N ARG A 551 12.14 -1.94 -38.67
CA ARG A 551 12.76 -2.93 -39.55
C ARG A 551 14.27 -2.74 -39.62
N HIS A 552 14.76 -1.50 -39.76
CA HIS A 552 16.19 -1.21 -39.79
C HIS A 552 16.93 -1.71 -38.53
N VAL A 553 16.38 -1.42 -37.35
CA VAL A 553 16.91 -1.89 -36.07
C VAL A 553 16.94 -3.41 -36.01
N VAL A 554 15.84 -4.06 -36.41
CA VAL A 554 15.72 -5.52 -36.43
C VAL A 554 16.75 -6.17 -37.35
N ASP A 555 16.91 -5.65 -38.57
CA ASP A 555 17.89 -6.17 -39.53
C ASP A 555 19.32 -6.06 -38.95
N GLY A 556 19.65 -4.92 -38.36
CA GLY A 556 20.95 -4.70 -37.70
C GLY A 556 21.19 -5.60 -36.49
N LEU A 557 20.16 -5.85 -35.67
CA LEU A 557 20.24 -6.79 -34.54
C LEU A 557 20.47 -8.22 -35.03
N VAL A 558 19.71 -8.67 -36.02
CA VAL A 558 19.80 -10.04 -36.54
C VAL A 558 21.20 -10.33 -37.08
N VAL A 559 21.73 -9.45 -37.91
CA VAL A 559 23.07 -9.62 -38.51
C VAL A 559 24.13 -9.73 -37.42
N ARG A 560 24.13 -8.83 -36.44
CA ARG A 560 25.14 -8.82 -35.37
C ARG A 560 25.00 -10.01 -34.42
N SER A 561 23.77 -10.40 -34.10
CA SER A 561 23.52 -11.62 -33.33
C SER A 561 24.02 -12.86 -34.07
N CYS A 562 23.75 -13.02 -35.36
CA CYS A 562 24.21 -14.17 -36.14
C CYS A 562 25.75 -14.24 -36.23
N ILE A 563 26.42 -13.09 -36.35
CA ILE A 563 27.89 -13.00 -36.39
C ILE A 563 28.51 -13.31 -35.03
N GLY A 564 27.97 -12.72 -33.96
CA GLY A 564 28.57 -12.80 -32.62
C GLY A 564 28.20 -14.06 -31.83
N PHE A 565 27.04 -14.67 -32.10
CA PHE A 565 26.52 -15.77 -31.27
C PHE A 565 27.46 -16.99 -31.23
N PRO A 566 28.07 -17.44 -32.34
CA PRO A 566 29.06 -18.52 -32.29
C PRO A 566 30.24 -18.25 -31.36
N GLN A 567 30.67 -16.98 -31.24
CA GLN A 567 31.83 -16.61 -30.42
C GLN A 567 31.53 -16.71 -28.93
N VAL A 568 30.30 -16.38 -28.51
CA VAL A 568 29.90 -16.44 -27.10
C VAL A 568 29.50 -17.84 -26.64
N CYS A 569 29.29 -18.78 -27.56
CA CYS A 569 28.93 -20.17 -27.24
C CYS A 569 30.15 -21.07 -26.95
N TYR A 570 31.36 -20.55 -27.12
CA TYR A 570 32.60 -21.32 -27.03
C TYR A 570 33.09 -21.43 -25.57
N PHE A 571 33.39 -22.66 -25.11
CA PHE A 571 33.88 -22.94 -23.75
C PHE A 571 33.05 -22.32 -22.60
N VAL A 572 31.73 -22.30 -22.75
CA VAL A 572 30.82 -21.86 -21.69
C VAL A 572 30.51 -22.98 -20.71
N ASN A 573 30.31 -22.61 -19.44
CA ASN A 573 29.82 -23.52 -18.42
C ASN A 573 28.32 -23.84 -18.64
N GLU A 574 27.80 -24.81 -17.89
CA GLU A 574 26.44 -25.32 -18.02
C GLU A 574 25.35 -24.25 -17.74
N GLU A 575 25.56 -23.41 -16.72
CA GLU A 575 24.61 -22.35 -16.34
C GLU A 575 24.47 -21.30 -17.46
N VAL A 576 25.59 -20.86 -18.04
CA VAL A 576 25.61 -19.93 -19.18
C VAL A 576 25.04 -20.60 -20.43
N ALA A 577 25.34 -21.87 -20.67
CA ALA A 577 24.79 -22.61 -21.81
C ALA A 577 23.26 -22.72 -21.75
N ALA A 578 22.68 -22.95 -20.57
CA ALA A 578 21.23 -23.01 -20.38
C ALA A 578 20.55 -21.65 -20.66
N ASP A 579 21.14 -20.55 -20.18
CA ASP A 579 20.65 -19.20 -20.45
C ASP A 579 20.74 -18.84 -21.95
N LEU A 580 21.86 -19.14 -22.60
CA LEU A 580 22.05 -18.93 -24.04
C LEU A 580 21.10 -19.80 -24.88
N LEU A 581 20.82 -21.04 -24.47
CA LEU A 581 19.84 -21.91 -25.13
C LEU A 581 18.43 -21.28 -25.08
N GLY A 582 18.03 -20.73 -23.93
CA GLY A 582 16.77 -19.99 -23.80
C GLY A 582 16.68 -18.80 -24.77
N LYS A 583 17.76 -18.02 -24.88
CA LYS A 583 17.86 -16.89 -25.83
C LYS A 583 17.85 -17.35 -27.29
N MET A 584 18.55 -18.45 -27.61
CA MET A 584 18.59 -19.07 -28.94
C MET A 584 17.20 -19.48 -29.42
N VAL A 585 16.43 -20.18 -28.56
CA VAL A 585 15.07 -20.62 -28.88
C VAL A 585 14.11 -19.44 -29.03
N ALA A 586 14.23 -18.42 -28.16
CA ALA A 586 13.41 -17.21 -28.27
C ALA A 586 13.71 -16.43 -29.56
N PHE A 587 14.99 -16.34 -29.94
CA PHE A 587 15.45 -15.67 -31.15
C PHE A 587 14.96 -16.38 -32.42
N ASP A 588 15.09 -17.71 -32.49
CA ASP A 588 14.57 -18.49 -33.62
C ASP A 588 13.05 -18.33 -33.80
N ARG A 589 12.30 -18.35 -32.68
CA ARG A 589 10.86 -18.10 -32.71
C ARG A 589 10.54 -16.70 -33.23
N ALA A 590 11.29 -15.69 -32.80
CA ALA A 590 11.12 -14.30 -33.27
C ALA A 590 11.38 -14.17 -34.78
N LEU A 591 12.42 -14.82 -35.30
CA LEU A 591 12.71 -14.86 -36.73
C LEU A 591 11.60 -15.55 -37.54
N SER A 592 11.07 -16.65 -37.01
CA SER A 592 9.95 -17.37 -37.62
C SER A 592 8.67 -16.52 -37.68
N LEU A 593 8.47 -15.62 -36.70
CA LEU A 593 7.36 -14.65 -36.72
C LEU A 593 7.54 -13.56 -37.79
N LEU A 594 8.79 -13.13 -38.04
CA LEU A 594 9.10 -12.08 -39.02
C LEU A 594 8.98 -12.53 -40.47
N GLN A 595 9.16 -13.83 -40.74
CA GLN A 595 9.07 -14.44 -42.07
C GLN A 595 9.96 -13.74 -43.12
N ASN A 596 11.15 -13.25 -42.73
CA ASN A 596 12.15 -12.70 -43.64
C ASN A 596 13.14 -13.81 -44.07
N PRO A 597 13.20 -14.18 -45.36
CA PRO A 597 14.08 -15.25 -45.84
C PRO A 597 15.57 -15.01 -45.54
N GLN A 598 16.06 -13.78 -45.71
CA GLN A 598 17.49 -13.46 -45.52
C GLN A 598 17.93 -13.64 -44.06
N HIS A 599 17.06 -13.26 -43.11
CA HIS A 599 17.30 -13.49 -41.70
C HIS A 599 17.29 -14.98 -41.35
N GLY A 600 16.36 -15.72 -41.97
CA GLY A 600 16.28 -17.17 -41.82
C GLY A 600 17.55 -17.87 -42.30
N GLU A 601 18.06 -17.51 -43.47
CA GLU A 601 19.30 -18.05 -44.05
C GLU A 601 20.52 -17.74 -43.16
N SER A 602 20.68 -16.47 -42.74
CA SER A 602 21.79 -16.07 -41.86
C SER A 602 21.78 -16.84 -40.54
N TRP A 603 20.60 -17.04 -39.95
CA TRP A 603 20.46 -17.79 -38.71
C TRP A 603 20.71 -19.29 -38.90
N GLN A 604 20.26 -19.88 -40.01
CA GLN A 604 20.56 -21.27 -40.36
C GLN A 604 22.06 -21.49 -40.47
N GLU A 605 22.80 -20.61 -41.15
CA GLU A 605 24.26 -20.68 -41.22
C GLU A 605 24.92 -20.61 -39.84
N THR A 606 24.42 -19.75 -38.95
CA THR A 606 24.90 -19.65 -37.56
C THR A 606 24.66 -20.95 -36.79
N LEU A 607 23.48 -21.55 -36.89
CA LEU A 607 23.18 -22.84 -36.26
C LEU A 607 24.08 -23.95 -36.81
N HIS A 608 24.28 -24.01 -38.14
CA HIS A 608 25.20 -24.98 -38.76
C HIS A 608 26.61 -24.86 -38.19
N LYS A 609 27.14 -23.63 -38.08
CA LYS A 609 28.45 -23.37 -37.47
C LYS A 609 28.53 -23.90 -36.03
N LEU A 610 27.49 -23.72 -35.22
CA LEU A 610 27.47 -24.20 -33.83
C LEU A 610 27.51 -25.73 -33.73
N VAL A 611 26.80 -26.44 -34.60
CA VAL A 611 26.80 -27.92 -34.58
C VAL A 611 28.12 -28.49 -35.12
N GLU A 612 28.85 -27.75 -35.95
CA GLU A 612 30.12 -28.20 -36.55
C GLU A 612 31.36 -27.79 -35.75
N THR A 613 31.25 -26.80 -34.87
CA THR A 613 32.38 -26.28 -34.10
C THR A 613 32.69 -27.18 -32.90
N PRO A 614 33.90 -27.75 -32.78
CA PRO A 614 34.32 -28.49 -31.59
C PRO A 614 34.39 -27.56 -30.36
N GLY A 615 34.05 -28.05 -29.17
CA GLY A 615 34.15 -27.25 -27.92
C GLY A 615 32.93 -26.38 -27.59
N ILE A 616 31.84 -26.53 -28.34
CA ILE A 616 30.52 -26.01 -27.97
C ILE A 616 29.88 -26.94 -26.93
N ASN A 617 29.26 -26.36 -25.90
CA ASN A 617 28.57 -27.12 -24.87
C ASN A 617 27.44 -27.99 -25.49
N GLY A 618 27.29 -29.22 -24.99
CA GLY A 618 26.28 -30.18 -25.46
C GLY A 618 24.88 -29.59 -25.57
N LEU A 619 24.41 -28.81 -24.58
CA LEU A 619 23.09 -28.17 -24.58
C LEU A 619 22.84 -27.31 -25.83
N LEU A 620 23.83 -26.50 -26.23
CA LEU A 620 23.73 -25.59 -27.36
C LEU A 620 23.83 -26.34 -28.70
N ALA A 621 24.69 -27.37 -28.77
CA ALA A 621 24.85 -28.20 -29.96
C ALA A 621 23.61 -29.05 -30.24
N GLY A 622 23.03 -29.67 -29.21
CA GLY A 622 21.78 -30.41 -29.27
C GLY A 622 20.60 -29.51 -29.66
N GLY A 623 20.46 -28.37 -28.99
CA GLY A 623 19.43 -27.38 -29.32
C GLY A 623 19.54 -26.83 -30.74
N SER A 624 20.75 -26.60 -31.23
CA SER A 624 20.98 -26.15 -32.62
C SER A 624 20.58 -27.22 -33.63
N CYS A 625 20.89 -28.50 -33.34
CA CYS A 625 20.48 -29.63 -34.17
C CYS A 625 18.95 -29.78 -34.23
N ARG A 626 18.26 -29.63 -33.09
CA ARG A 626 16.79 -29.61 -33.03
C ARG A 626 16.20 -28.49 -33.88
N LEU A 627 16.69 -27.27 -33.71
CA LEU A 627 16.17 -26.11 -34.48
C LEU A 627 16.39 -26.27 -35.98
N LEU A 628 17.53 -26.83 -36.42
CA LEU A 628 17.77 -27.14 -37.84
C LEU A 628 16.85 -28.24 -38.37
N LEU A 629 16.52 -29.25 -37.56
CA LEU A 629 15.53 -30.28 -37.91
C LEU A 629 14.12 -29.69 -38.01
N ASP A 630 13.69 -28.88 -37.05
CA ASP A 630 12.38 -28.22 -37.02
C ASP A 630 12.17 -27.31 -38.25
N ARG A 631 13.25 -26.67 -38.71
CA ARG A 631 13.28 -25.83 -39.93
C ARG A 631 13.44 -26.62 -41.23
N GLN A 632 13.53 -27.96 -41.16
CA GLN A 632 13.76 -28.87 -42.30
C GLN A 632 15.09 -28.63 -43.03
N CYS A 633 16.09 -28.07 -42.35
CA CYS A 633 17.45 -27.91 -42.87
C CYS A 633 18.25 -29.22 -42.73
N PHE A 634 17.99 -29.97 -41.66
CA PHE A 634 18.43 -31.36 -41.55
C PHE A 634 17.26 -32.30 -41.83
N ASP A 635 17.56 -33.40 -42.52
CA ASP A 635 16.64 -34.51 -42.63
C ASP A 635 16.76 -35.43 -41.40
N PRO A 636 15.75 -36.27 -41.12
CA PRO A 636 15.81 -37.19 -39.99
C PRO A 636 17.05 -38.12 -39.98
N PRO A 637 17.55 -38.64 -41.12
CA PRO A 637 18.81 -39.37 -41.18
C PRO A 637 20.03 -38.60 -40.69
N GLU A 638 20.19 -37.33 -41.10
CA GLU A 638 21.31 -36.48 -40.68
C GLU A 638 21.23 -36.14 -39.19
N ALA A 639 20.03 -35.81 -38.68
CA ALA A 639 19.82 -35.59 -37.25
C ALA A 639 20.14 -36.86 -36.44
N SER A 640 19.71 -38.04 -36.92
CA SER A 640 20.02 -39.33 -36.29
C SER A 640 21.53 -39.63 -36.31
N ARG A 641 22.24 -39.28 -37.39
CA ARG A 641 23.69 -39.44 -37.48
C ARG A 641 24.39 -38.58 -36.42
N ARG A 642 24.01 -37.32 -36.28
CA ARG A 642 24.60 -36.38 -35.31
C ARG A 642 24.28 -36.78 -33.86
N MET A 643 23.06 -37.22 -33.59
CA MET A 643 22.69 -37.80 -32.30
C MET A 643 23.54 -39.04 -31.99
N GLY A 644 23.74 -39.95 -32.96
CA GLY A 644 24.58 -41.14 -32.79
C GLY A 644 26.06 -40.81 -32.53
N LEU A 645 26.59 -39.73 -33.10
CA LEU A 645 27.95 -39.25 -32.83
C LEU A 645 28.07 -38.64 -31.43
N ALA A 646 27.09 -37.82 -31.03
CA ALA A 646 27.07 -37.20 -29.70
C ALA A 646 26.92 -38.24 -28.58
N LEU A 647 26.17 -39.31 -28.81
CA LEU A 647 25.89 -40.41 -27.87
C LEU A 647 26.85 -41.60 -27.99
N SER A 648 27.98 -41.42 -28.69
CA SER A 648 28.95 -42.50 -28.88
C SER A 648 29.66 -42.88 -27.57
N LEU A 649 30.23 -44.09 -27.50
CA LEU A 649 31.04 -44.54 -26.36
C LEU A 649 32.30 -43.70 -26.12
N ALA A 650 32.69 -42.86 -27.09
CA ALA A 650 33.84 -41.98 -27.00
C ALA A 650 33.51 -40.60 -26.40
N SER A 651 32.23 -40.29 -26.17
CA SER A 651 31.77 -39.01 -25.61
C SER A 651 31.65 -39.08 -24.08
N GLU A 652 32.00 -38.00 -23.40
CA GLU A 652 31.84 -37.92 -21.94
C GLU A 652 30.34 -37.98 -21.55
N PRO A 653 29.94 -38.78 -20.53
CA PRO A 653 28.52 -39.00 -20.20
C PRO A 653 27.73 -37.73 -19.89
N LEU A 654 28.35 -36.73 -19.26
CA LEU A 654 27.71 -35.44 -18.96
C LEU A 654 27.47 -34.60 -20.22
N GLU A 655 28.41 -34.61 -21.18
CA GLU A 655 28.24 -33.92 -22.45
C GLU A 655 27.16 -34.56 -23.32
N ALA A 656 27.09 -35.90 -23.30
CA ALA A 656 26.04 -36.66 -23.98
C ALA A 656 24.65 -36.38 -23.38
N ALA A 657 24.54 -36.33 -22.05
CA ALA A 657 23.31 -35.97 -21.36
C ALA A 657 22.86 -34.53 -21.68
N ALA A 658 23.79 -33.57 -21.61
CA ALA A 658 23.56 -32.16 -21.97
C ALA A 658 23.09 -32.02 -23.43
N TRP A 659 23.67 -32.79 -24.35
CA TRP A 659 23.26 -32.78 -25.76
C TRP A 659 21.80 -33.23 -25.93
N VAL A 660 21.40 -34.31 -25.24
CA VAL A 660 20.02 -34.82 -25.28
C VAL A 660 19.04 -33.86 -24.62
N GLU A 661 19.43 -33.18 -23.55
CA GLU A 661 18.59 -32.17 -22.89
C GLU A 661 18.35 -30.94 -23.79
N GLY A 662 19.35 -30.56 -24.58
CA GLY A 662 19.22 -29.47 -25.54
C GLY A 662 18.35 -29.81 -26.76
N PHE A 663 18.49 -31.04 -27.28
CA PHE A 663 17.71 -31.59 -28.39
C PHE A 663 16.23 -31.82 -28.02
#